data_AF-A0A1H1LP42-F1
#
_entry.id   AF-A0A1H1LP42-F1
#
_cell.length_a   1.000
_cell.length_b   1.000
_cell.length_c   1.000
_cell.angle_alpha   90.00
_cell.angle_beta   90.00
_cell.angle_gamma   90.00
#
_symmetry.space_group_name_H-M   'P 1'
#
loop_
_entity.id
_entity.type
_entity.pdbx_description
1 polymer ?
#
loop_
_entity_poly.entity_id
_entity_poly.type
_entity_poly.pdbx_seq_one_letter_code
_entity_poly.pdbx_strand_id
1 'polypeptide(L)'
;MPSSSTVARRRWALPVAGLASTVLASIALTAAPSLAAAATTIATDGFDRSAASGWGAAPSGGAWSVTGGASRSVAGSAATVAGVGANRSFRASLPAVKLANGTVRAAFTVPKGTQVYYSAEARRQANGTAYGSRARIDANRKLHTEVVRVAGGAATVLASKVLGTVAPGQSVTVELDVAGTSSVVVRSKAYVTGTRAPDWQARATDKAGSRIAAAGAVGVSGYVSAGQAAQTWKTLAFSALSTGSTAATPPAPPVVAPPAPPVVAKPTATPAASGKHGAAAVGSTAYPVPSNAVFVSTSGSDSASGSKSAPVRTVTKALTKVSSGRTIVIRGGTYHEYFIVPPGKAVTIQSYPNEAVWFDGSSKVSGFTASGSAWRADGYSSFDASPTYTKGAPDGTAVGWTFLNPAHPMAAHPDQVWIDGAEQKQVGALSQVKAGTFFVDRGAKRLYLGTNPAGRSVQASTLSQAISLRAPGTTIRGLGFRRYASSVPQQGVITAYYPNQKLENVEVRDSATAGVGIFKPGSSLKNVTITGSGQIGLQASYADGLTVDNLSLRNSNDQNFNPTPSAGGFKVTTTRGFTMKNSEITGTIGNQFWTDQSTYDINLTNNTITNGTRWGIVLEISSKAVIAGNVVAGNAHDGIMISNTNNVSVWNNTLVNNGRSGLAIAQDKRRITQLSVSGHDRRRAQPDMSMPWTTTNVTVGNNIFTGGTGSKSAIYLVESWDRALNAEQMATYSNGNVFSQKAVGTPKLATVWGNAGAYSTNFVKFSDYVAATGRDRNSYHHLGASPVNGSYQAVAAISSRDTTVGQPLPAAVATKVGRAAGTRHLGAWR
;
A
#
# COMPACT_ATOMS: atom_id res chain seq x y z
N MET A 1 -12.00 78.10 21.47
CA MET A 1 -10.83 79.00 21.34
C MET A 1 -9.87 78.40 20.34
N PRO A 2 -9.24 79.26 19.53
CA PRO A 2 -9.21 79.19 18.06
C PRO A 2 -7.90 78.51 17.59
N SER A 3 -7.54 78.33 16.33
CA SER A 3 -7.89 78.98 15.05
C SER A 3 -7.24 78.08 13.97
N SER A 4 -7.88 77.84 12.83
CA SER A 4 -7.76 78.68 11.61
C SER A 4 -6.31 78.71 11.11
N SER A 5 -5.95 78.18 9.94
CA SER A 5 -6.40 78.50 8.57
C SER A 5 -5.10 78.54 7.73
N THR A 6 -5.00 78.55 6.39
CA THR A 6 -5.80 79.21 5.35
C THR A 6 -5.10 78.83 4.02
N VAL A 7 -5.83 78.37 2.99
CA VAL A 7 -6.06 79.07 1.67
C VAL A 7 -5.02 78.71 0.58
N ALA A 8 -5.31 78.52 -0.71
CA ALA A 8 -6.38 78.99 -1.62
C ALA A 8 -6.67 77.97 -2.75
N ARG A 9 -7.93 77.79 -3.21
CA ARG A 9 -8.58 78.34 -4.44
C ARG A 9 -7.84 78.00 -5.76
N ARG A 10 -8.45 77.45 -6.83
CA ARG A 10 -9.63 77.91 -7.60
C ARG A 10 -10.07 76.83 -8.62
N ARG A 11 -11.32 76.92 -9.10
CA ARG A 11 -12.05 76.01 -10.01
C ARG A 11 -11.88 76.34 -11.51
N TRP A 12 -12.32 75.37 -12.35
CA TRP A 12 -12.91 75.42 -13.72
C TRP A 12 -12.05 74.99 -14.92
N ALA A 13 -12.36 73.82 -15.52
CA ALA A 13 -12.74 73.61 -16.94
C ALA A 13 -13.08 72.12 -17.24
N LEU A 14 -13.94 71.90 -18.25
CA LEU A 14 -14.68 70.68 -18.66
C LEU A 14 -13.88 69.76 -19.64
N PRO A 15 -14.52 68.78 -20.34
CA PRO A 15 -14.77 67.39 -19.96
C PRO A 15 -14.00 66.39 -20.87
N VAL A 16 -14.12 65.06 -20.61
CA VAL A 16 -14.27 63.96 -21.58
C VAL A 16 -13.82 62.60 -20.98
N ALA A 17 -14.77 61.65 -21.01
CA ALA A 17 -14.69 60.18 -21.06
C ALA A 17 -13.81 59.37 -20.08
N GLY A 18 -14.44 58.36 -19.45
CA GLY A 18 -13.69 57.22 -18.90
C GLY A 18 -14.44 56.35 -17.88
N LEU A 19 -15.52 55.69 -18.32
CA LEU A 19 -16.09 54.45 -17.78
C LEU A 19 -16.00 54.17 -16.27
N ALA A 20 -17.12 54.43 -15.61
CA ALA A 20 -17.56 53.82 -14.37
C ALA A 20 -17.57 52.28 -14.48
N SER A 21 -17.27 51.60 -13.37
CA SER A 21 -18.23 50.71 -12.71
C SER A 21 -17.63 50.06 -11.46
N THR A 22 -18.20 50.44 -10.32
CA THR A 22 -18.33 49.63 -9.11
C THR A 22 -18.97 48.29 -9.46
N VAL A 23 -18.31 47.17 -9.15
CA VAL A 23 -18.94 45.85 -9.17
C VAL A 23 -18.47 45.06 -7.95
N LEU A 24 -19.45 44.54 -7.21
CA LEU A 24 -19.33 43.63 -6.08
C LEU A 24 -18.32 42.51 -6.36
N ALA A 25 -17.30 42.37 -5.52
CA ALA A 25 -16.44 41.19 -5.52
C ALA A 25 -17.17 40.03 -4.81
N SER A 26 -17.89 39.25 -5.61
CA SER A 26 -18.52 37.99 -5.26
C SER A 26 -17.52 36.99 -4.63
N ILE A 27 -17.90 36.41 -3.49
CA ILE A 27 -17.26 35.24 -2.87
C ILE A 27 -17.33 34.07 -3.87
N ALA A 28 -16.19 33.72 -4.46
CA ALA A 28 -16.05 32.46 -5.18
C ALA A 28 -15.84 31.33 -4.15
N LEU A 29 -16.89 30.54 -3.95
CA LEU A 29 -16.86 29.23 -3.30
C LEU A 29 -15.73 28.41 -3.97
N THR A 30 -14.59 28.21 -3.31
CA THR A 30 -13.57 27.28 -3.84
C THR A 30 -14.12 25.87 -3.68
N ALA A 31 -14.60 25.32 -4.79
CA ALA A 31 -14.96 23.93 -4.96
C ALA A 31 -13.90 23.02 -4.34
N ALA A 32 -14.36 21.96 -3.66
CA ALA A 32 -13.50 20.88 -3.19
C ALA A 32 -12.53 20.45 -4.30
N PRO A 33 -11.26 20.14 -4.00
CA PRO A 33 -10.35 19.61 -5.01
C PRO A 33 -10.96 18.32 -5.55
N SER A 34 -11.39 18.37 -6.81
CA SER A 34 -11.91 17.22 -7.54
C SER A 34 -10.92 16.06 -7.41
N LEU A 35 -11.41 14.93 -6.89
CA LEU A 35 -10.70 13.66 -6.87
C LEU A 35 -10.06 13.45 -8.24
N ALA A 36 -8.73 13.31 -8.31
CA ALA A 36 -8.09 12.85 -9.53
C ALA A 36 -8.71 11.48 -9.86
N ALA A 37 -9.45 11.42 -10.96
CA ALA A 37 -10.21 10.24 -11.34
C ALA A 37 -9.25 9.04 -11.41
N ALA A 38 -9.63 7.93 -10.75
CA ALA A 38 -8.91 6.67 -10.87
C ALA A 38 -8.71 6.36 -12.37
N ALA A 39 -7.49 5.97 -12.77
CA ALA A 39 -7.25 5.71 -14.19
C ALA A 39 -8.19 4.59 -14.64
N THR A 40 -9.11 4.96 -15.51
CA THR A 40 -10.18 4.08 -15.96
C THR A 40 -9.75 3.45 -17.26
N THR A 41 -9.86 2.14 -17.34
CA THR A 41 -9.67 1.45 -18.61
C THR A 41 -10.77 1.88 -19.59
N ILE A 42 -10.39 2.61 -20.63
CA ILE A 42 -11.32 3.13 -21.65
C ILE A 42 -11.25 2.34 -22.96
N ALA A 43 -10.19 1.54 -23.14
CA ALA A 43 -10.11 0.55 -24.21
C ALA A 43 -9.17 -0.59 -23.85
N THR A 44 -9.52 -1.82 -24.24
CA THR A 44 -8.65 -3.00 -24.17
C THR A 44 -8.99 -3.96 -25.27
N ASP A 45 -7.96 -4.55 -25.86
CA ASP A 45 -8.12 -5.58 -26.86
C ASP A 45 -6.94 -6.57 -26.86
N GLY A 46 -7.21 -7.83 -26.57
CA GLY A 46 -6.27 -8.95 -26.72
C GLY A 46 -6.36 -9.60 -28.10
N PHE A 47 -7.31 -9.19 -28.94
CA PHE A 47 -7.57 -9.77 -30.25
C PHE A 47 -7.91 -11.26 -30.24
N ASP A 48 -8.49 -11.74 -29.12
CA ASP A 48 -8.93 -13.12 -28.88
C ASP A 48 -10.22 -13.44 -29.66
N ARG A 49 -10.19 -13.24 -30.98
CA ARG A 49 -11.31 -13.47 -31.91
C ARG A 49 -10.80 -13.78 -33.31
N SER A 50 -11.73 -14.18 -34.18
CA SER A 50 -11.46 -14.37 -35.60
C SER A 50 -12.35 -13.44 -36.42
N ALA A 51 -11.74 -12.70 -37.34
CA ALA A 51 -12.43 -11.85 -38.30
C ALA A 51 -11.68 -11.86 -39.63
N ALA A 52 -12.35 -12.32 -40.70
CA ALA A 52 -11.75 -12.42 -42.03
C ALA A 52 -11.52 -11.06 -42.69
N SER A 53 -12.30 -10.04 -42.30
CA SER A 53 -12.17 -8.65 -42.76
C SER A 53 -12.29 -7.66 -41.59
N GLY A 54 -11.37 -6.68 -41.55
CA GLY A 54 -11.28 -5.70 -40.47
C GLY A 54 -10.77 -6.26 -39.14
N TRP A 55 -10.78 -5.43 -38.10
CA TRP A 55 -10.40 -5.84 -36.74
C TRP A 55 -11.60 -6.08 -35.81
N GLY A 56 -12.82 -5.76 -36.25
CA GLY A 56 -14.03 -5.85 -35.44
C GLY A 56 -14.04 -4.87 -34.26
N ALA A 57 -14.87 -5.15 -33.25
CA ALA A 57 -14.95 -4.35 -32.03
C ALA A 57 -13.97 -4.86 -30.96
N ALA A 58 -13.34 -3.92 -30.26
CA ALA A 58 -12.58 -4.21 -29.06
C ALA A 58 -13.54 -4.58 -27.91
N PRO A 59 -13.18 -5.55 -27.04
CA PRO A 59 -13.93 -5.87 -25.82
C PRO A 59 -14.26 -4.64 -24.96
N SER A 60 -13.37 -3.64 -24.99
CA SER A 60 -13.63 -2.30 -24.48
C SER A 60 -13.06 -1.28 -25.46
N GLY A 61 -13.83 -0.25 -25.80
CA GLY A 61 -13.42 0.85 -26.69
C GLY A 61 -14.12 0.91 -28.06
N GLY A 62 -15.04 -0.01 -28.35
CA GLY A 62 -15.88 0.03 -29.56
C GLY A 62 -15.19 -0.50 -30.83
N ALA A 63 -15.74 -0.14 -32.00
CA ALA A 63 -15.27 -0.65 -33.29
C ALA A 63 -13.91 -0.06 -33.69
N TRP A 64 -12.98 -0.91 -34.14
CA TRP A 64 -11.74 -0.47 -34.77
C TRP A 64 -12.02 0.10 -36.16
N SER A 65 -11.56 1.33 -36.40
CA SER A 65 -11.42 1.88 -37.75
C SER A 65 -9.99 1.64 -38.23
N VAL A 66 -9.84 0.79 -39.24
CA VAL A 66 -8.53 0.37 -39.77
C VAL A 66 -8.42 0.77 -41.24
N THR A 67 -7.38 1.51 -41.59
CA THR A 67 -7.06 1.96 -42.95
C THR A 67 -5.64 1.58 -43.35
N GLY A 68 -5.38 1.51 -44.66
CA GLY A 68 -4.12 1.02 -45.21
C GLY A 68 -4.00 -0.51 -45.23
N GLY A 69 -2.96 -0.99 -45.90
CA GLY A 69 -2.74 -2.42 -46.19
C GLY A 69 -3.70 -2.99 -47.24
N ALA A 70 -3.30 -4.12 -47.81
CA ALA A 70 -4.08 -4.89 -48.79
C ALA A 70 -5.17 -5.73 -48.10
N SER A 71 -4.93 -6.22 -46.88
CA SER A 71 -5.93 -6.95 -46.10
C SER A 71 -5.79 -6.65 -44.60
N ARG A 72 -6.91 -6.82 -43.88
CA ARG A 72 -7.07 -6.50 -42.46
C ARG A 72 -7.88 -7.63 -41.85
N SER A 73 -7.36 -8.31 -40.84
CA SER A 73 -8.01 -9.48 -40.24
C SER A 73 -7.62 -9.65 -38.77
N VAL A 74 -8.31 -10.54 -38.07
CA VAL A 74 -7.93 -11.01 -36.73
C VAL A 74 -7.95 -12.53 -36.72
N ALA A 75 -6.95 -13.14 -36.08
CA ALA A 75 -6.89 -14.58 -35.90
C ALA A 75 -6.36 -14.95 -34.52
N GLY A 76 -7.25 -15.36 -33.62
CA GLY A 76 -6.97 -16.06 -32.35
C GLY A 76 -6.30 -15.25 -31.24
N SER A 77 -5.34 -14.38 -31.55
CA SER A 77 -4.61 -13.54 -30.58
C SER A 77 -3.85 -12.38 -31.23
N ALA A 78 -4.11 -12.10 -32.51
CA ALA A 78 -3.40 -11.05 -33.24
C ALA A 78 -4.29 -10.39 -34.30
N ALA A 79 -4.32 -9.06 -34.26
CA ALA A 79 -4.83 -8.22 -35.33
C ALA A 79 -3.75 -8.04 -36.41
N THR A 80 -4.08 -8.35 -37.65
CA THR A 80 -3.16 -8.32 -38.79
C THR A 80 -3.53 -7.23 -39.78
N VAL A 81 -2.52 -6.50 -40.29
CA VAL A 81 -2.62 -5.72 -41.52
C VAL A 81 -1.52 -6.18 -42.46
N ALA A 82 -1.88 -6.80 -43.58
CA ALA A 82 -0.94 -7.32 -44.56
C ALA A 82 -0.81 -6.39 -45.77
N GLY A 83 0.31 -6.50 -46.49
CA GLY A 83 0.52 -5.77 -47.74
C GLY A 83 0.71 -4.26 -47.56
N VAL A 84 1.32 -3.81 -46.46
CA VAL A 84 1.69 -2.39 -46.30
C VAL A 84 2.97 -2.14 -47.09
N GLY A 85 2.85 -1.55 -48.29
CA GLY A 85 3.96 -1.31 -49.22
C GLY A 85 4.93 -0.20 -48.81
N ALA A 86 6.03 -0.07 -49.56
CA ALA A 86 7.01 1.01 -49.39
C ALA A 86 6.35 2.39 -49.41
N ASN A 87 6.81 3.30 -48.53
CA ASN A 87 6.28 4.65 -48.38
C ASN A 87 4.76 4.68 -48.06
N ARG A 88 4.21 3.59 -47.50
CA ARG A 88 2.82 3.51 -47.06
C ARG A 88 2.74 3.26 -45.55
N SER A 89 1.62 3.69 -44.98
CA SER A 89 1.25 3.40 -43.60
C SER A 89 -0.01 2.57 -43.54
N PHE A 90 -0.20 1.87 -42.44
CA PHE A 90 -1.52 1.53 -41.95
C PHE A 90 -1.83 2.33 -40.68
N ARG A 91 -3.11 2.42 -40.35
CA ARG A 91 -3.58 3.03 -39.12
C ARG A 91 -4.79 2.27 -38.61
N ALA A 92 -4.82 2.00 -37.32
CA ALA A 92 -5.97 1.45 -36.63
C ALA A 92 -6.30 2.34 -35.43
N SER A 93 -7.54 2.81 -35.32
CA SER A 93 -7.97 3.69 -34.24
C SER A 93 -9.33 3.29 -33.68
N LEU A 94 -9.56 3.64 -32.43
CA LEU A 94 -10.86 3.52 -31.77
C LEU A 94 -11.50 4.92 -31.71
N PRO A 95 -12.32 5.32 -32.71
CA PRO A 95 -12.84 6.68 -32.80
C PRO A 95 -13.81 7.02 -31.66
N ALA A 96 -14.48 6.02 -31.08
CA ALA A 96 -15.38 6.16 -29.94
C ALA A 96 -14.66 6.49 -28.63
N VAL A 97 -13.36 6.21 -28.55
CA VAL A 97 -12.55 6.46 -27.36
C VAL A 97 -11.91 7.83 -27.48
N LYS A 98 -12.14 8.73 -26.52
CA LYS A 98 -11.49 10.04 -26.46
C LYS A 98 -10.57 10.12 -25.25
N LEU A 99 -9.27 10.28 -25.49
CA LEU A 99 -8.25 10.39 -24.46
C LEU A 99 -7.63 11.79 -24.48
N ALA A 100 -7.79 12.52 -23.38
CA ALA A 100 -7.00 13.72 -23.07
C ALA A 100 -5.77 13.34 -22.25
N ASN A 101 -5.95 12.81 -21.05
CA ASN A 101 -4.85 12.46 -20.16
C ASN A 101 -4.82 10.95 -19.93
N GLY A 102 -3.66 10.32 -20.06
CA GLY A 102 -3.46 8.91 -19.72
C GLY A 102 -2.56 8.18 -20.71
N THR A 103 -2.63 6.85 -20.68
CA THR A 103 -1.66 5.97 -21.34
C THR A 103 -2.27 5.15 -22.46
N VAL A 104 -1.52 4.94 -23.55
CA VAL A 104 -1.84 3.99 -24.62
C VAL A 104 -0.70 3.00 -24.74
N ARG A 105 -1.01 1.70 -24.69
CA ARG A 105 -0.05 0.59 -24.78
C ARG A 105 -0.43 -0.32 -25.92
N ALA A 106 0.54 -0.71 -26.74
CA ALA A 106 0.37 -1.70 -27.78
C ALA A 106 1.56 -2.66 -27.83
N ALA A 107 1.32 -3.93 -28.13
CA ALA A 107 2.37 -4.91 -28.43
C ALA A 107 2.27 -5.35 -29.88
N PHE A 108 3.39 -5.45 -30.58
CA PHE A 108 3.44 -5.87 -31.99
C PHE A 108 4.55 -6.88 -32.25
N THR A 109 4.40 -7.68 -33.30
CA THR A 109 5.46 -8.55 -33.83
C THR A 109 6.33 -7.78 -34.80
N VAL A 110 7.64 -7.76 -34.57
CA VAL A 110 8.63 -7.13 -35.46
C VAL A 110 8.56 -7.77 -36.85
N PRO A 111 8.32 -6.98 -37.92
CA PRO A 111 8.17 -7.52 -39.26
C PRO A 111 9.53 -7.85 -39.90
N LYS A 112 9.50 -8.52 -41.05
CA LYS A 112 10.71 -8.95 -41.76
C LYS A 112 11.51 -7.79 -42.34
N GLY A 113 10.89 -6.66 -42.70
CA GLY A 113 11.58 -5.49 -43.22
C GLY A 113 12.41 -4.75 -42.17
N THR A 114 13.37 -3.96 -42.63
CA THR A 114 14.12 -2.99 -41.82
C THR A 114 13.61 -1.58 -42.12
N GLN A 115 14.05 -0.56 -41.39
CA GLN A 115 13.58 0.83 -41.62
C GLN A 115 12.04 0.95 -41.55
N VAL A 116 11.44 0.37 -40.51
CA VAL A 116 9.99 0.38 -40.29
C VAL A 116 9.64 1.05 -38.98
N TYR A 117 8.44 1.63 -38.89
CA TYR A 117 7.94 2.28 -37.67
C TYR A 117 6.66 1.59 -37.21
N TYR A 118 6.50 1.45 -35.89
CA TYR A 118 5.24 1.11 -35.25
C TYR A 118 4.98 2.08 -34.10
N SER A 119 3.78 2.65 -34.01
CA SER A 119 3.46 3.66 -33.00
C SER A 119 2.19 3.33 -32.23
N ALA A 120 2.22 3.55 -30.92
CA ALA A 120 1.01 3.76 -30.12
C ALA A 120 0.65 5.25 -30.16
N GLU A 121 -0.63 5.59 -30.35
CA GLU A 121 -1.08 6.95 -30.61
C GLU A 121 -2.20 7.38 -29.65
N ALA A 122 -2.16 8.65 -29.25
CA ALA A 122 -3.17 9.31 -28.42
C ALA A 122 -3.47 10.72 -28.93
N ARG A 123 -4.61 11.27 -28.50
CA ARG A 123 -5.11 12.59 -28.92
C ARG A 123 -5.22 12.74 -30.44
N ARG A 124 -5.54 11.66 -31.16
CA ARG A 124 -5.79 11.71 -32.61
C ARG A 124 -6.99 12.61 -32.91
N GLN A 125 -6.74 13.68 -33.66
CA GLN A 125 -7.76 14.63 -34.11
C GLN A 125 -8.25 14.31 -35.52
N ALA A 126 -9.41 14.86 -35.90
CA ALA A 126 -9.99 14.70 -37.23
C ALA A 126 -9.07 15.24 -38.35
N ASN A 127 -8.31 16.31 -38.07
CA ASN A 127 -7.31 16.87 -38.98
C ASN A 127 -6.01 16.03 -39.10
N GLY A 128 -5.98 14.84 -38.49
CA GLY A 128 -4.86 13.91 -38.57
C GLY A 128 -3.75 14.17 -37.56
N THR A 129 -3.79 15.25 -36.78
CA THR A 129 -2.79 15.48 -35.72
C THR A 129 -2.89 14.44 -34.61
N ALA A 130 -1.76 14.00 -34.05
CA ALA A 130 -1.70 13.07 -32.92
C ALA A 130 -0.36 13.15 -32.18
N TYR A 131 -0.31 12.68 -30.94
CA TYR A 131 0.94 12.28 -30.29
C TYR A 131 1.18 10.78 -30.46
N GLY A 132 2.44 10.40 -30.61
CA GLY A 132 2.85 9.01 -30.78
C GLY A 132 4.05 8.64 -29.92
N SER A 133 4.05 7.40 -29.44
CA SER A 133 5.27 6.69 -29.01
C SER A 133 5.65 5.78 -30.16
N ARG A 134 6.73 6.11 -30.87
CA ARG A 134 7.15 5.43 -32.10
C ARG A 134 8.34 4.51 -31.81
N ALA A 135 8.13 3.22 -31.97
CA ALA A 135 9.18 2.22 -32.11
C ALA A 135 9.70 2.26 -33.55
N ARG A 136 10.89 2.85 -33.75
CA ARG A 136 11.56 2.87 -35.05
C ARG A 136 12.63 1.80 -35.10
N ILE A 137 12.59 0.94 -36.12
CA ILE A 137 13.60 -0.08 -36.36
C ILE A 137 14.41 0.38 -37.57
N ASP A 138 15.70 0.63 -37.40
CA ASP A 138 16.56 1.12 -38.49
C ASP A 138 17.11 0.00 -39.40
N ALA A 139 17.98 0.36 -40.34
CA ALA A 139 18.60 -0.58 -41.29
C ALA A 139 19.41 -1.68 -40.58
N ASN A 140 19.97 -1.38 -39.40
CA ASN A 140 20.79 -2.28 -38.59
C ASN A 140 19.97 -2.99 -37.50
N ARG A 141 18.64 -3.00 -37.62
CA ARG A 141 17.71 -3.59 -36.63
C ARG A 141 17.76 -2.95 -35.25
N LYS A 142 18.36 -1.78 -35.11
CA LYS A 142 18.37 -1.09 -33.82
C LYS A 142 16.98 -0.51 -33.58
N LEU A 143 16.43 -0.82 -32.41
CA LEU A 143 15.17 -0.25 -31.96
C LEU A 143 15.45 1.14 -31.37
N HIS A 144 14.65 2.10 -31.76
CA HIS A 144 14.59 3.43 -31.18
C HIS A 144 13.20 3.63 -30.61
N THR A 145 13.11 4.33 -29.47
CA THR A 145 11.83 4.80 -28.93
C THR A 145 11.79 6.32 -29.05
N GLU A 146 10.73 6.82 -29.68
CA GLU A 146 10.62 8.22 -30.05
C GLU A 146 9.28 8.80 -29.60
N VAL A 147 9.33 9.97 -28.98
CA VAL A 147 8.16 10.82 -28.79
C VAL A 147 7.95 11.60 -30.08
N VAL A 148 6.79 11.46 -30.71
CA VAL A 148 6.47 12.18 -31.95
C VAL A 148 5.20 12.99 -31.85
N ARG A 149 5.18 14.14 -32.53
CA ARG A 149 3.97 14.90 -32.85
C ARG A 149 3.71 14.78 -34.35
N VAL A 150 2.53 14.31 -34.72
CA VAL A 150 2.10 14.16 -36.12
C VAL A 150 1.27 15.38 -36.51
N ALA A 151 1.58 15.98 -37.66
CA ALA A 151 0.80 17.05 -38.28
C ALA A 151 1.00 17.03 -39.80
N GLY A 152 -0.07 17.24 -40.59
CA GLY A 152 0.02 17.26 -42.06
C GLY A 152 0.57 15.98 -42.69
N GLY A 153 0.40 14.82 -42.04
CA GLY A 153 0.95 13.54 -42.49
C GLY A 153 2.43 13.31 -42.16
N ALA A 154 3.14 14.32 -41.64
CA ALA A 154 4.53 14.22 -41.19
C ALA A 154 4.62 14.07 -39.66
N ALA A 155 5.69 13.41 -39.20
CA ALA A 155 5.97 13.22 -37.77
C ALA A 155 7.23 13.99 -37.36
N THR A 156 7.08 14.94 -36.45
CA THR A 156 8.20 15.64 -35.78
C THR A 156 8.64 14.84 -34.56
N VAL A 157 9.93 14.51 -34.44
CA VAL A 157 10.49 13.86 -33.25
C VAL A 157 10.78 14.91 -32.19
N LEU A 158 10.16 14.76 -31.02
CA LEU A 158 10.34 15.67 -29.88
C LEU A 158 11.38 15.16 -28.87
N ALA A 159 11.55 13.83 -28.79
CA ALA A 159 12.58 13.17 -28.01
C ALA A 159 12.84 11.78 -28.60
N SER A 160 14.08 11.30 -28.54
CA SER A 160 14.46 9.97 -29.03
C SER A 160 15.46 9.32 -28.10
N LYS A 161 15.39 7.99 -27.97
CA LYS A 161 16.42 7.18 -27.34
C LYS A 161 16.66 5.93 -28.15
N VAL A 162 17.93 5.67 -28.44
CA VAL A 162 18.39 4.45 -29.09
C VAL A 162 18.43 3.32 -28.05
N LEU A 163 17.88 2.15 -28.41
CA LEU A 163 17.81 0.96 -27.58
C LEU A 163 18.68 -0.17 -28.18
N GLY A 164 18.39 -1.41 -27.80
CA GLY A 164 19.05 -2.60 -28.34
C GLY A 164 18.56 -2.98 -29.74
N THR A 165 19.04 -4.11 -30.25
CA THR A 165 18.60 -4.70 -31.52
C THR A 165 17.38 -5.60 -31.32
N VAL A 166 16.54 -5.72 -32.35
CA VAL A 166 15.37 -6.61 -32.36
C VAL A 166 15.33 -7.47 -33.62
N ALA A 167 14.97 -8.74 -33.48
CA ALA A 167 14.87 -9.68 -34.59
C ALA A 167 13.44 -9.76 -35.16
N PRO A 168 13.26 -10.12 -36.45
CA PRO A 168 11.95 -10.49 -36.99
C PRO A 168 11.25 -11.55 -36.15
N GLY A 169 9.93 -11.43 -35.99
CA GLY A 169 9.13 -12.37 -35.18
C GLY A 169 9.19 -12.09 -33.67
N GLN A 170 10.14 -11.28 -33.20
CA GLN A 170 10.19 -10.86 -31.81
C GLN A 170 9.02 -9.93 -31.49
N SER A 171 8.46 -10.04 -30.29
CA SER A 171 7.38 -9.17 -29.84
C SER A 171 7.94 -7.96 -29.11
N VAL A 172 7.47 -6.76 -29.44
CA VAL A 172 7.87 -5.49 -28.81
C VAL A 172 6.63 -4.77 -28.30
N THR A 173 6.69 -4.30 -27.06
CA THR A 173 5.68 -3.43 -26.45
C THR A 173 6.12 -1.98 -26.59
N VAL A 174 5.18 -1.12 -26.98
CA VAL A 174 5.34 0.33 -27.09
C VAL A 174 4.28 1.00 -26.22
N GLU A 175 4.70 1.92 -25.37
CA GLU A 175 3.80 2.68 -24.49
C GLU A 175 3.97 4.17 -24.73
N LEU A 176 2.84 4.87 -24.75
CA LEU A 176 2.69 6.32 -24.84
C LEU A 176 1.97 6.80 -23.59
N ASP A 177 2.42 7.91 -23.03
CA ASP A 177 1.70 8.66 -22.00
C ASP A 177 1.59 10.13 -22.43
N VAL A 178 0.38 10.68 -22.29
CA VAL A 178 0.07 12.08 -22.59
C VAL A 178 -0.65 12.73 -21.41
N ALA A 179 -0.20 13.91 -20.98
CA ALA A 179 -0.82 14.64 -19.89
C ALA A 179 -0.70 16.17 -20.05
N GLY A 180 -1.74 16.90 -19.67
CA GLY A 180 -1.76 18.37 -19.63
C GLY A 180 -2.36 19.05 -20.87
N THR A 181 -2.66 20.35 -20.77
CA THR A 181 -3.33 21.14 -21.82
C THR A 181 -2.56 22.40 -22.20
N SER A 182 -2.14 23.21 -21.23
CA SER A 182 -1.29 24.41 -21.42
C SER A 182 0.13 24.06 -21.86
N SER A 183 0.64 22.93 -21.40
CA SER A 183 1.78 22.21 -21.95
C SER A 183 1.45 20.72 -21.92
N VAL A 184 1.81 19.99 -22.96
CA VAL A 184 1.54 18.55 -23.03
C VAL A 184 2.83 17.78 -22.76
N VAL A 185 2.89 17.07 -21.64
CA VAL A 185 3.96 16.12 -21.37
C VAL A 185 3.67 14.86 -22.16
N VAL A 186 4.65 14.41 -22.93
CA VAL A 186 4.55 13.20 -23.74
C VAL A 186 5.74 12.30 -23.43
N ARG A 187 5.47 11.04 -23.06
CA ARG A 187 6.50 10.05 -22.72
C ARG A 187 6.37 8.81 -23.59
N SER A 188 7.51 8.24 -23.96
CA SER A 188 7.63 7.07 -24.83
C SER A 188 8.59 6.05 -24.21
N LYS A 189 8.21 4.78 -24.29
CA LYS A 189 9.12 3.65 -24.05
C LYS A 189 8.78 2.50 -24.98
N ALA A 190 9.79 1.71 -25.33
CA ALA A 190 9.68 0.48 -26.08
C ALA A 190 10.59 -0.60 -25.50
N TYR A 191 10.12 -1.83 -25.45
CA TYR A 191 10.87 -2.96 -24.89
C TYR A 191 10.35 -4.28 -25.43
N VAL A 192 11.18 -5.32 -25.39
CA VAL A 192 10.81 -6.67 -25.81
C VAL A 192 9.68 -7.17 -24.91
N THR A 193 8.56 -7.57 -25.50
CA THR A 193 7.39 -8.08 -24.75
C THR A 193 7.79 -9.30 -23.94
N GLY A 194 7.38 -9.34 -22.67
CA GLY A 194 7.76 -10.39 -21.72
C GLY A 194 9.01 -10.07 -20.89
N THR A 195 9.75 -9.02 -21.24
CA THR A 195 10.82 -8.48 -20.37
C THR A 195 10.25 -7.43 -19.41
N ARG A 196 10.97 -7.16 -18.30
CA ARG A 196 10.59 -6.10 -17.36
C ARG A 196 10.50 -4.76 -18.09
N ALA A 197 9.35 -4.10 -18.00
CA ALA A 197 9.18 -2.78 -18.58
C ALA A 197 10.22 -1.80 -17.99
N PRO A 198 11.00 -1.10 -18.82
CA PRO A 198 11.90 -0.05 -18.37
C PRO A 198 11.11 1.18 -17.94
N ASP A 199 11.78 2.11 -17.26
CA ASP A 199 11.26 3.46 -17.07
C ASP A 199 11.02 4.15 -18.43
N TRP A 200 10.32 5.29 -18.41
CA TRP A 200 10.13 6.10 -19.61
C TRP A 200 11.49 6.48 -20.22
N GLN A 201 11.70 6.05 -21.45
CA GLN A 201 13.01 6.10 -22.11
C GLN A 201 13.21 7.40 -22.92
N ALA A 202 12.12 8.00 -23.41
CA ALA A 202 12.10 9.30 -24.07
C ALA A 202 10.97 10.15 -23.51
N ARG A 203 11.22 11.45 -23.31
CA ARG A 203 10.26 12.40 -22.74
C ARG A 203 10.40 13.76 -23.39
N ALA A 204 9.27 14.37 -23.75
CA ALA A 204 9.19 15.76 -24.16
C ALA A 204 8.08 16.49 -23.38
N THR A 205 8.22 17.80 -23.24
CA THR A 205 7.13 18.69 -22.79
C THR A 205 6.85 19.66 -23.93
N ASP A 206 5.76 19.42 -24.65
CA ASP A 206 5.37 20.22 -25.81
C ASP A 206 4.62 21.48 -25.36
N LYS A 207 5.30 22.62 -25.51
CA LYS A 207 4.79 23.95 -25.21
C LYS A 207 4.46 24.75 -26.47
N ALA A 208 4.60 24.17 -27.67
CA ALA A 208 4.37 24.89 -28.91
C ALA A 208 2.91 25.36 -29.01
N GLY A 209 2.67 26.41 -29.79
CA GLY A 209 1.30 26.81 -30.16
C GLY A 209 0.55 25.69 -30.90
N SER A 210 1.28 24.83 -31.61
CA SER A 210 0.76 23.66 -32.34
C SER A 210 0.65 22.37 -31.51
N ARG A 211 0.84 22.43 -30.19
CA ARG A 211 0.64 21.27 -29.30
C ARG A 211 -0.82 20.80 -29.36
N ILE A 212 -1.04 19.50 -29.17
CA ILE A 212 -2.37 18.91 -29.28
C ILE A 212 -3.01 18.86 -27.89
N ALA A 213 -3.73 19.91 -27.53
CA ALA A 213 -4.37 20.04 -26.21
C ALA A 213 -5.68 19.24 -26.08
N ALA A 214 -6.42 19.09 -27.18
CA ALA A 214 -7.73 18.45 -27.18
C ALA A 214 -7.66 16.93 -26.96
N ALA A 215 -8.69 16.38 -26.31
CA ALA A 215 -8.90 14.93 -26.27
C ALA A 215 -9.06 14.40 -27.70
N GLY A 216 -8.62 13.18 -27.96
CA GLY A 216 -8.74 12.60 -29.29
C GLY A 216 -8.69 11.09 -29.27
N ALA A 217 -8.86 10.48 -30.44
CA ALA A 217 -8.87 9.02 -30.56
C ALA A 217 -7.54 8.41 -30.11
N VAL A 218 -7.61 7.14 -29.72
CA VAL A 218 -6.44 6.29 -29.44
C VAL A 218 -6.28 5.25 -30.53
N GLY A 219 -5.07 4.74 -30.72
CA GLY A 219 -4.84 3.74 -31.73
C GLY A 219 -3.38 3.36 -31.91
N VAL A 220 -3.13 2.70 -33.03
CA VAL A 220 -1.79 2.32 -33.49
C VAL A 220 -1.61 2.67 -34.96
N SER A 221 -0.37 2.89 -35.36
CA SER A 221 0.00 3.03 -36.77
C SER A 221 1.30 2.30 -37.06
N GLY A 222 1.49 1.91 -38.31
CA GLY A 222 2.78 1.40 -38.76
C GLY A 222 3.11 1.92 -40.14
N TYR A 223 4.40 2.12 -40.39
CA TYR A 223 4.91 2.69 -41.63
C TYR A 223 6.09 1.89 -42.14
N VAL A 224 6.16 1.76 -43.46
CA VAL A 224 7.23 1.07 -44.17
C VAL A 224 7.99 2.10 -45.00
N SER A 225 9.28 2.29 -44.73
CA SER A 225 10.08 3.29 -45.44
C SER A 225 10.25 2.95 -46.92
N ALA A 226 10.65 3.96 -47.71
CA ALA A 226 11.00 3.77 -49.11
C ALA A 226 12.05 2.66 -49.28
N GLY A 227 11.96 1.90 -50.38
CA GLY A 227 12.89 0.81 -50.71
C GLY A 227 12.64 -0.52 -49.97
N GLN A 228 11.68 -0.60 -49.05
CA GLN A 228 11.35 -1.83 -48.33
C GLN A 228 10.24 -2.63 -49.01
N ALA A 229 10.33 -3.96 -48.97
CA ALA A 229 9.25 -4.84 -49.42
C ALA A 229 7.97 -4.62 -48.59
N ALA A 230 6.81 -5.01 -49.13
CA ALA A 230 5.55 -4.92 -48.41
C ALA A 230 5.59 -5.71 -47.09
N GLN A 231 5.12 -5.10 -46.00
CA GLN A 231 5.16 -5.68 -44.66
C GLN A 231 3.79 -6.15 -44.19
N THR A 232 3.83 -7.17 -43.32
CA THR A 232 2.68 -7.61 -42.53
C THR A 232 2.90 -7.24 -41.09
N TRP A 233 1.97 -6.51 -40.51
CA TRP A 233 1.99 -6.06 -39.13
C TRP A 233 1.03 -6.90 -38.31
N LYS A 234 1.51 -7.43 -37.18
CA LYS A 234 0.68 -8.11 -36.19
C LYS A 234 0.68 -7.31 -34.90
N THR A 235 -0.50 -6.89 -34.45
CA THR A 235 -0.72 -6.28 -33.14
C THR A 235 -1.29 -7.35 -32.22
N LEU A 236 -0.60 -7.61 -31.12
CA LEU A 236 -0.88 -8.72 -30.19
C LEU A 236 -1.75 -8.28 -29.01
N ALA A 237 -1.65 -7.01 -28.63
CA ALA A 237 -2.46 -6.45 -27.56
C ALA A 237 -2.54 -4.93 -27.68
N PHE A 238 -3.65 -4.36 -27.21
CA PHE A 238 -3.88 -2.94 -27.11
C PHE A 238 -4.57 -2.59 -25.79
N SER A 239 -4.21 -1.47 -25.17
CA SER A 239 -4.96 -0.90 -24.05
C SER A 239 -4.80 0.61 -23.99
N ALA A 240 -5.86 1.30 -23.55
CA ALA A 240 -5.84 2.72 -23.24
C ALA A 240 -6.51 2.98 -21.88
N LEU A 241 -5.87 3.82 -21.07
CA LEU A 241 -6.35 4.21 -19.74
C LEU A 241 -6.55 5.74 -19.72
N SER A 242 -7.72 6.22 -19.33
CA SER A 242 -8.00 7.64 -19.08
C SER A 242 -7.72 7.99 -17.62
N THR A 243 -7.05 9.10 -17.36
CA THR A 243 -6.84 9.65 -16.01
C THR A 243 -7.81 10.80 -15.69
N GLY A 244 -8.91 10.91 -16.44
CA GLY A 244 -9.95 11.94 -16.27
C GLY A 244 -9.54 13.32 -16.81
N SER A 245 -10.55 14.10 -17.20
CA SER A 245 -10.43 15.55 -17.43
C SER A 245 -11.30 16.22 -16.38
N THR A 246 -10.77 17.17 -15.63
CA THR A 246 -11.56 18.05 -14.75
C THR A 246 -12.49 18.89 -15.62
N ALA A 247 -13.79 18.60 -15.64
CA ALA A 247 -14.82 19.47 -16.22
C ALA A 247 -15.36 20.41 -15.11
N ALA A 248 -15.48 21.69 -15.42
CA ALA A 248 -15.92 22.75 -14.51
C ALA A 248 -17.41 22.58 -14.12
N THR A 249 -17.74 22.82 -12.85
CA THR A 249 -19.10 22.71 -12.28
C THR A 249 -19.83 24.07 -12.34
N PRO A 250 -21.16 24.13 -12.63
CA PRO A 250 -21.98 25.36 -12.54
C PRO A 250 -22.23 25.81 -11.08
N PRO A 251 -22.53 27.10 -10.81
CA PRO A 251 -22.64 27.62 -9.44
C PRO A 251 -24.00 27.28 -8.78
N ALA A 252 -23.98 27.03 -7.47
CA ALA A 252 -25.13 26.74 -6.61
C ALA A 252 -25.42 27.91 -5.62
N PRO A 253 -26.67 28.09 -5.15
CA PRO A 253 -27.16 29.31 -4.50
C PRO A 253 -26.74 29.47 -3.02
N PRO A 254 -26.80 30.70 -2.45
CA PRO A 254 -26.16 31.02 -1.18
C PRO A 254 -26.98 30.60 0.05
N VAL A 255 -26.33 29.97 1.03
CA VAL A 255 -26.89 29.68 2.36
C VAL A 255 -25.97 30.26 3.45
N VAL A 256 -26.58 30.97 4.39
CA VAL A 256 -25.96 31.66 5.53
C VAL A 256 -25.25 30.67 6.47
N ALA A 257 -24.02 30.99 6.86
CA ALA A 257 -23.16 30.12 7.68
C ALA A 257 -23.56 30.09 9.18
N PRO A 258 -23.69 28.91 9.81
CA PRO A 258 -23.72 28.78 11.28
C PRO A 258 -22.30 28.93 11.86
N PRO A 259 -22.16 29.27 13.17
CA PRO A 259 -20.87 29.52 13.79
C PRO A 259 -20.00 28.26 13.84
N ALA A 260 -18.68 28.44 13.68
CA ALA A 260 -17.69 27.38 13.56
C ALA A 260 -17.64 26.45 14.80
N PRO A 261 -17.62 25.12 14.62
CA PRO A 261 -17.35 24.18 15.70
C PRO A 261 -15.90 24.31 16.21
N PRO A 262 -15.64 24.04 17.50
CA PRO A 262 -14.28 24.09 18.06
C PRO A 262 -13.36 23.07 17.38
N VAL A 263 -12.10 23.47 17.21
CA VAL A 263 -11.02 22.66 16.66
C VAL A 263 -10.85 21.39 17.50
N VAL A 264 -11.26 20.24 16.95
CA VAL A 264 -10.89 18.95 17.52
C VAL A 264 -9.42 18.71 17.17
N ALA A 265 -8.55 18.71 18.18
CA ALA A 265 -7.17 18.28 18.04
C ALA A 265 -7.12 16.84 17.49
N LYS A 266 -6.19 16.54 16.57
CA LYS A 266 -5.72 15.16 16.33
C LYS A 266 -5.44 14.58 17.72
N PRO A 267 -5.88 13.36 18.06
CA PRO A 267 -5.50 12.74 19.31
C PRO A 267 -3.97 12.86 19.40
N THR A 268 -3.50 13.66 20.35
CA THR A 268 -2.17 13.42 20.90
C THR A 268 -2.18 11.94 21.21
N ALA A 269 -1.11 11.21 20.88
CA ALA A 269 -0.91 9.86 21.40
C ALA A 269 -0.77 9.96 22.92
N THR A 270 -1.88 10.26 23.60
CA THR A 270 -2.11 9.91 24.98
C THR A 270 -1.79 8.43 25.01
N PRO A 271 -0.89 7.97 25.89
CA PRO A 271 -0.66 6.55 26.02
C PRO A 271 -2.04 5.94 26.30
N ALA A 272 -2.62 5.29 25.29
CA ALA A 272 -3.79 4.48 25.52
C ALA A 272 -3.37 3.56 26.66
N ALA A 273 -4.09 3.65 27.78
CA ALA A 273 -3.87 2.82 28.94
C ALA A 273 -3.65 1.40 28.43
N SER A 274 -2.53 0.80 28.85
CA SER A 274 -2.05 -0.49 28.37
C SER A 274 -3.22 -1.45 28.23
N GLY A 275 -3.50 -1.85 26.98
CA GLY A 275 -4.25 -3.07 26.74
C GLY A 275 -3.56 -4.23 27.48
N LYS A 276 -4.24 -5.36 27.62
CA LYS A 276 -3.68 -6.58 28.23
C LYS A 276 -2.42 -7.12 27.52
N HIS A 277 -1.94 -6.44 26.48
CA HIS A 277 -0.92 -6.88 25.55
C HIS A 277 0.22 -5.87 25.40
N GLY A 278 1.38 -6.37 24.96
CA GLY A 278 2.55 -5.56 24.63
C GLY A 278 3.65 -5.57 25.68
N ALA A 279 4.59 -4.64 25.52
CA ALA A 279 5.71 -4.45 26.44
C ALA A 279 5.24 -3.96 27.81
N ALA A 280 5.95 -4.38 28.86
CA ALA A 280 5.89 -3.69 30.14
C ALA A 280 6.24 -2.20 29.97
N ALA A 281 5.71 -1.32 30.83
CA ALA A 281 6.02 0.09 30.79
C ALA A 281 7.54 0.32 30.83
N VAL A 282 8.07 1.17 29.96
CA VAL A 282 9.53 1.44 29.89
C VAL A 282 10.02 1.92 31.27
N GLY A 283 10.98 1.20 31.84
CA GLY A 283 11.50 1.44 33.20
C GLY A 283 10.86 0.63 34.32
N SER A 284 9.90 -0.25 34.03
CA SER A 284 9.29 -1.16 35.03
C SER A 284 9.94 -2.55 35.09
N THR A 285 10.83 -2.88 34.15
CA THR A 285 11.50 -4.18 34.08
C THR A 285 12.69 -4.27 35.03
N ALA A 286 12.88 -5.41 35.70
CA ALA A 286 13.99 -5.65 36.62
C ALA A 286 14.88 -6.83 36.15
N TYR A 287 15.70 -6.59 35.11
CA TYR A 287 16.61 -7.61 34.59
C TYR A 287 17.87 -7.76 35.45
N PRO A 288 18.31 -8.98 35.82
CA PRO A 288 19.57 -9.17 36.53
C PRO A 288 20.76 -8.49 35.83
N VAL A 289 21.65 -7.90 36.61
CA VAL A 289 22.87 -7.23 36.12
C VAL A 289 24.05 -8.19 36.28
N PRO A 290 24.61 -8.74 35.18
CA PRO A 290 25.78 -9.60 35.26
C PRO A 290 27.01 -8.84 35.78
N SER A 291 27.85 -9.50 36.58
CA SER A 291 29.09 -8.91 37.12
C SER A 291 30.09 -8.50 36.03
N ASN A 292 30.01 -9.14 34.86
CA ASN A 292 30.86 -8.90 33.69
C ASN A 292 30.19 -7.99 32.62
N ALA A 293 29.15 -7.24 33.00
CA ALA A 293 28.45 -6.33 32.09
C ALA A 293 29.28 -5.09 31.75
N VAL A 294 29.03 -4.53 30.55
CA VAL A 294 29.52 -3.21 30.15
C VAL A 294 28.40 -2.19 30.34
N PHE A 295 28.68 -1.10 31.05
CA PHE A 295 27.68 -0.11 31.41
C PHE A 295 27.70 1.10 30.47
N VAL A 296 26.51 1.54 30.07
CA VAL A 296 26.27 2.77 29.31
C VAL A 296 25.49 3.75 30.19
N SER A 297 25.87 5.02 30.21
CA SER A 297 25.15 6.10 30.92
C SER A 297 25.21 7.41 30.15
N THR A 298 24.15 8.21 30.22
CA THR A 298 24.11 9.58 29.66
C THR A 298 25.17 10.51 30.25
N SER A 299 25.64 10.25 31.48
CA SER A 299 26.74 10.96 32.15
C SER A 299 28.10 10.27 32.02
N GLY A 300 28.17 9.16 31.27
CA GLY A 300 29.41 8.41 31.04
C GLY A 300 30.36 9.08 30.05
N SER A 301 31.51 8.44 29.81
CA SER A 301 32.51 8.88 28.82
C SER A 301 32.95 7.72 27.94
N ASP A 302 33.04 7.92 26.62
CA ASP A 302 33.50 6.85 25.71
C ASP A 302 35.00 6.52 25.85
N SER A 303 35.76 7.32 26.62
CA SER A 303 37.12 6.97 27.06
C SER A 303 37.15 6.08 28.30
N ALA A 304 36.04 5.95 29.03
CA ALA A 304 35.95 5.20 30.27
C ALA A 304 36.12 3.68 30.05
N SER A 305 36.35 2.94 31.13
CA SER A 305 36.55 1.49 31.09
C SER A 305 35.28 0.75 30.64
N GLY A 306 34.10 1.27 30.95
CA GLY A 306 32.80 0.60 30.77
C GLY A 306 32.33 -0.16 32.01
N SER A 307 32.98 0.03 33.16
CA SER A 307 32.53 -0.51 34.46
C SER A 307 31.30 0.25 34.98
N LYS A 308 30.66 -0.27 36.03
CA LYS A 308 29.52 0.41 36.68
C LYS A 308 29.87 1.80 37.22
N SER A 309 31.08 1.97 37.77
CA SER A 309 31.59 3.23 38.31
C SER A 309 32.17 4.17 37.25
N ALA A 310 32.57 3.64 36.09
CA ALA A 310 33.10 4.40 34.96
C ALA A 310 32.43 3.94 33.64
N PRO A 311 31.11 4.20 33.48
CA PRO A 311 30.35 3.76 32.32
C PRO A 311 30.78 4.50 31.05
N VAL A 312 30.63 3.83 29.90
CA VAL A 312 30.76 4.53 28.60
C VAL A 312 29.51 5.34 28.28
N ARG A 313 29.60 6.27 27.34
CA ARG A 313 28.48 7.17 27.02
C ARG A 313 27.53 6.58 25.97
N THR A 314 28.07 5.81 25.04
CA THR A 314 27.33 5.30 23.86
C THR A 314 27.25 3.77 23.85
N VAL A 315 26.19 3.24 23.25
CA VAL A 315 26.07 1.80 22.99
C VAL A 315 27.12 1.35 21.97
N THR A 316 27.40 2.18 20.97
CA THR A 316 28.45 1.94 19.97
C THR A 316 29.79 1.69 20.66
N LYS A 317 30.17 2.52 21.65
CA LYS A 317 31.40 2.26 22.41
C LYS A 317 31.31 0.99 23.24
N ALA A 318 30.18 0.72 23.90
CA ALA A 318 30.00 -0.51 24.67
C ALA A 318 30.15 -1.77 23.80
N LEU A 319 29.67 -1.75 22.56
CA LEU A 319 29.81 -2.84 21.58
C LEU A 319 31.28 -3.14 21.21
N THR A 320 32.17 -2.14 21.28
CA THR A 320 33.62 -2.36 21.10
C THR A 320 34.27 -3.07 22.28
N LYS A 321 33.73 -2.89 23.49
CA LYS A 321 34.29 -3.40 24.75
C LYS A 321 33.70 -4.73 25.18
N VAL A 322 32.43 -4.97 24.88
CA VAL A 322 31.73 -6.18 25.28
C VAL A 322 32.22 -7.38 24.47
N SER A 323 32.45 -8.51 25.15
CA SER A 323 32.69 -9.80 24.50
C SER A 323 31.37 -10.41 24.00
N SER A 324 31.42 -11.22 22.95
CA SER A 324 30.24 -12.00 22.53
C SER A 324 29.74 -12.88 23.70
N GLY A 325 28.43 -13.08 23.78
CA GLY A 325 27.73 -13.78 24.86
C GLY A 325 27.49 -12.94 26.13
N ARG A 326 28.01 -11.70 26.21
CA ARG A 326 27.87 -10.84 27.40
C ARG A 326 26.79 -9.77 27.24
N THR A 327 26.61 -8.99 28.31
CA THR A 327 25.53 -8.01 28.44
C THR A 327 26.05 -6.58 28.45
N ILE A 328 25.37 -5.71 27.70
CA ILE A 328 25.43 -4.26 27.85
C ILE A 328 24.24 -3.83 28.70
N VAL A 329 24.50 -3.12 29.80
CA VAL A 329 23.46 -2.59 30.70
C VAL A 329 23.43 -1.08 30.60
N ILE A 330 22.26 -0.53 30.25
CA ILE A 330 22.08 0.89 29.99
C ILE A 330 21.36 1.54 31.17
N ARG A 331 21.98 2.58 31.75
CA ARG A 331 21.38 3.40 32.81
C ARG A 331 20.26 4.27 32.26
N GLY A 332 19.30 4.62 33.12
CA GLY A 332 18.14 5.43 32.81
C GLY A 332 18.52 6.76 32.17
N GLY A 333 17.74 7.15 31.16
CA GLY A 333 17.98 8.37 30.41
C GLY A 333 17.48 8.28 28.96
N THR A 334 17.63 9.41 28.26
CA THR A 334 17.34 9.52 26.83
C THR A 334 18.64 9.57 26.04
N TYR A 335 18.77 8.69 25.05
CA TYR A 335 19.95 8.52 24.21
C TYR A 335 19.61 8.88 22.76
N HIS A 336 20.42 9.75 22.15
CA HIS A 336 20.29 10.11 20.74
C HIS A 336 21.34 9.35 19.93
N GLU A 337 21.02 8.12 19.53
CA GLU A 337 21.99 7.22 18.89
C GLU A 337 21.35 6.32 17.83
N TYR A 338 22.11 6.04 16.77
CA TYR A 338 21.93 4.89 15.88
C TYR A 338 23.10 3.96 16.10
N PHE A 339 22.86 2.67 16.31
CA PHE A 339 23.94 1.70 16.44
C PHE A 339 23.70 0.41 15.65
N ILE A 340 24.80 -0.20 15.26
CA ILE A 340 24.83 -1.50 14.57
C ILE A 340 25.36 -2.51 15.57
N VAL A 341 24.64 -3.60 15.81
CA VAL A 341 25.23 -4.76 16.50
C VAL A 341 25.99 -5.55 15.44
N PRO A 342 27.34 -5.45 15.39
CA PRO A 342 28.10 -5.96 14.26
C PRO A 342 28.15 -7.49 14.28
N PRO A 343 28.36 -8.15 13.12
CA PRO A 343 28.55 -9.60 13.07
C PRO A 343 29.59 -10.09 14.09
N GLY A 344 29.35 -11.25 14.70
CA GLY A 344 30.23 -11.83 15.73
C GLY A 344 30.03 -11.30 17.16
N LYS A 345 29.14 -10.31 17.38
CA LYS A 345 28.77 -9.79 18.72
C LYS A 345 27.37 -10.23 19.14
N ALA A 346 27.17 -11.51 19.43
CA ALA A 346 25.91 -12.01 19.97
C ALA A 346 25.76 -11.53 21.42
N VAL A 347 25.06 -10.42 21.67
CA VAL A 347 25.02 -9.78 22.99
C VAL A 347 23.59 -9.60 23.49
N THR A 348 23.44 -9.45 24.80
CA THR A 348 22.22 -8.90 25.39
C THR A 348 22.40 -7.41 25.63
N ILE A 349 21.46 -6.59 25.16
CA ILE A 349 21.41 -5.16 25.45
C ILE A 349 20.13 -4.89 26.23
N GLN A 350 20.27 -4.40 27.45
CA GLN A 350 19.14 -4.24 28.37
C GLN A 350 19.20 -2.94 29.17
N SER A 351 18.04 -2.50 29.67
CA SER A 351 17.98 -1.48 30.71
C SER A 351 18.54 -1.99 32.04
N TYR A 352 19.07 -1.07 32.85
CA TYR A 352 19.32 -1.31 34.26
C TYR A 352 17.99 -1.53 34.99
N PRO A 353 17.92 -2.41 36.02
CA PRO A 353 16.70 -2.66 36.77
C PRO A 353 15.95 -1.39 37.16
N ASN A 354 14.66 -1.33 36.83
CA ASN A 354 13.74 -0.25 37.18
C ASN A 354 14.15 1.15 36.66
N GLU A 355 15.00 1.22 35.64
CA GLU A 355 15.42 2.49 35.03
C GLU A 355 14.86 2.62 33.61
N ALA A 356 14.22 3.76 33.32
CA ALA A 356 13.64 4.03 32.01
C ALA A 356 14.72 4.43 31.00
N VAL A 357 14.88 3.63 29.94
CA VAL A 357 15.84 3.88 28.86
C VAL A 357 15.09 4.15 27.56
N TRP A 358 15.28 5.35 27.02
CA TRP A 358 14.70 5.79 25.75
C TRP A 358 15.78 6.10 24.74
N PHE A 359 15.65 5.52 23.55
CA PHE A 359 16.36 5.96 22.36
C PHE A 359 15.46 6.90 21.57
N ASP A 360 15.97 8.07 21.24
CA ASP A 360 15.20 9.15 20.65
C ASP A 360 15.84 9.62 19.36
N GLY A 361 15.15 9.47 18.24
CA GLY A 361 15.64 9.87 16.92
C GLY A 361 15.56 11.37 16.65
N SER A 362 15.05 12.17 17.60
CA SER A 362 14.89 13.62 17.46
C SER A 362 15.87 14.42 18.32
N SER A 363 16.11 15.67 17.92
CA SER A 363 16.89 16.65 18.66
C SER A 363 16.17 17.99 18.76
N LYS A 364 16.52 18.78 19.77
CA LYS A 364 16.01 20.14 19.93
C LYS A 364 16.46 21.00 18.75
N VAL A 365 15.53 21.72 18.14
CA VAL A 365 15.82 22.74 17.12
C VAL A 365 15.63 24.11 17.75
N SER A 366 16.55 25.03 17.48
CA SER A 366 16.53 26.41 17.99
C SER A 366 16.99 27.39 16.90
N GLY A 367 17.07 28.69 17.23
CA GLY A 367 17.52 29.70 16.27
C GLY A 367 16.47 30.07 15.21
N PHE A 368 15.19 29.88 15.51
CA PHE A 368 14.12 30.27 14.59
C PHE A 368 14.04 31.78 14.42
N THR A 369 13.94 32.23 13.17
CA THR A 369 13.73 33.64 12.81
C THR A 369 12.43 33.80 12.02
N ALA A 370 11.77 34.95 12.15
CA ALA A 370 10.58 35.25 11.37
C ALA A 370 10.92 35.30 9.87
N SER A 371 10.05 34.72 9.04
CA SER A 371 10.24 34.60 7.60
C SER A 371 8.87 34.64 6.90
N GLY A 372 8.38 35.85 6.63
CA GLY A 372 6.99 36.05 6.17
C GLY A 372 6.00 35.62 7.26
N SER A 373 5.05 34.75 6.91
CA SER A 373 4.09 34.15 7.85
C SER A 373 4.62 32.92 8.61
N ALA A 374 5.87 32.50 8.37
CA ALA A 374 6.47 31.30 8.94
C ALA A 374 7.69 31.63 9.81
N TRP A 375 8.20 30.62 10.52
CA TRP A 375 9.41 30.68 11.36
C TRP A 375 10.45 29.73 10.80
N ARG A 376 11.64 30.23 10.48
CA ARG A 376 12.69 29.48 9.78
C ARG A 376 13.86 29.19 10.69
N ALA A 377 14.32 27.93 10.72
CA ALA A 377 15.64 27.53 11.18
C ALA A 377 16.47 27.04 9.98
N ASP A 378 17.73 27.46 9.92
CA ASP A 378 18.69 27.05 8.90
C ASP A 378 19.52 25.82 9.38
N GLY A 379 20.11 25.06 8.45
CA GLY A 379 20.98 23.91 8.76
C GLY A 379 20.27 22.57 8.99
N TYR A 380 18.94 22.50 8.80
CA TYR A 380 18.18 21.25 8.95
C TYR A 380 18.39 20.33 7.74
N SER A 381 18.86 19.11 7.99
CA SER A 381 19.10 18.10 6.95
C SER A 381 17.91 17.18 6.78
N SER A 382 17.47 16.97 5.53
CA SER A 382 16.34 16.08 5.23
C SER A 382 16.74 14.63 5.04
N PHE A 383 15.76 13.74 5.17
CA PHE A 383 15.92 12.30 4.98
C PHE A 383 15.50 11.82 3.58
N ASP A 384 15.93 10.60 3.24
CA ASP A 384 15.50 9.90 2.03
C ASP A 384 13.98 9.73 2.01
N ALA A 385 13.33 10.20 0.94
CA ALA A 385 11.88 10.09 0.76
C ALA A 385 11.50 9.13 -0.36
N SER A 386 12.33 8.10 -0.60
CA SER A 386 11.99 7.08 -1.57
C SER A 386 10.70 6.39 -1.12
N PRO A 387 9.66 6.32 -1.96
CA PRO A 387 8.37 5.76 -1.57
C PRO A 387 8.36 4.24 -1.55
N THR A 388 9.38 3.57 -2.09
CA THR A 388 9.47 2.12 -2.22
C THR A 388 10.60 1.54 -1.38
N TYR A 389 10.68 0.22 -1.30
CA TYR A 389 11.78 -0.49 -0.65
C TYR A 389 13.14 -0.35 -1.35
N THR A 390 13.19 0.24 -2.55
CA THR A 390 14.44 0.51 -3.26
C THR A 390 14.79 1.99 -3.11
N LYS A 391 15.89 2.27 -2.42
CA LYS A 391 16.39 3.64 -2.26
C LYS A 391 16.63 4.30 -3.62
N GLY A 392 16.15 5.54 -3.77
CA GLY A 392 16.22 6.34 -4.98
C GLY A 392 15.21 5.94 -6.07
N ALA A 393 14.48 4.84 -5.91
CA ALA A 393 13.48 4.45 -6.90
C ALA A 393 12.20 5.29 -6.77
N PRO A 394 11.59 5.71 -7.89
CA PRO A 394 10.29 6.36 -7.87
C PRO A 394 9.21 5.39 -7.39
N ASP A 395 8.03 5.91 -7.09
CA ASP A 395 6.87 5.06 -6.84
C ASP A 395 6.51 4.25 -8.09
N GLY A 396 5.76 3.17 -7.89
CA GLY A 396 5.11 2.45 -8.96
C GLY A 396 4.12 3.34 -9.71
N THR A 397 3.79 2.94 -10.94
CA THR A 397 2.80 3.64 -11.77
C THR A 397 1.50 2.86 -11.92
N ALA A 398 1.45 1.65 -11.38
CA ALA A 398 0.27 0.80 -11.44
C ALA A 398 -0.80 1.32 -10.47
N VAL A 399 -1.95 1.72 -11.00
CA VAL A 399 -3.07 2.23 -10.20
C VAL A 399 -3.50 1.19 -9.17
N GLY A 400 -3.65 1.64 -7.91
CA GLY A 400 -3.98 0.76 -6.78
C GLY A 400 -2.79 -0.04 -6.22
N TRP A 401 -1.60 0.07 -6.83
CA TRP A 401 -0.37 -0.65 -6.43
C TRP A 401 0.82 0.29 -6.22
N THR A 402 0.61 1.61 -6.22
CA THR A 402 1.59 2.60 -5.80
C THR A 402 1.69 2.60 -4.27
N PHE A 403 2.87 2.83 -3.70
CA PHE A 403 3.06 2.95 -2.25
C PHE A 403 2.40 4.22 -1.70
N LEU A 404 2.45 5.32 -2.45
CA LEU A 404 1.87 6.59 -2.05
C LEU A 404 0.41 6.68 -2.44
N ASN A 405 -0.40 7.11 -1.47
CA ASN A 405 -1.73 7.62 -1.71
C ASN A 405 -1.62 9.03 -2.33
N PRO A 406 -2.22 9.29 -3.50
CA PRO A 406 -2.18 10.62 -4.12
C PRO A 406 -2.74 11.74 -3.25
N ALA A 407 -3.67 11.44 -2.32
CA ALA A 407 -4.19 12.41 -1.36
C ALA A 407 -3.19 12.74 -0.22
N HIS A 408 -2.15 11.93 -0.05
CA HIS A 408 -1.11 12.05 0.98
C HIS A 408 0.29 11.95 0.35
N PRO A 409 0.67 12.87 -0.55
CA PRO A 409 1.93 12.78 -1.29
C PRO A 409 3.17 12.92 -0.38
N MET A 410 2.99 13.50 0.82
CA MET A 410 4.05 13.65 1.81
C MET A 410 4.30 12.38 2.63
N ALA A 411 3.53 11.29 2.46
CA ALA A 411 3.61 10.13 3.34
C ALA A 411 5.01 9.48 3.38
N ALA A 412 5.73 9.46 2.25
CA ALA A 412 7.10 8.94 2.19
C ALA A 412 8.18 9.91 2.68
N HIS A 413 7.83 11.14 3.04
CA HIS A 413 8.78 12.09 3.61
C HIS A 413 8.85 11.85 5.12
N PRO A 414 9.98 11.35 5.64
CA PRO A 414 9.99 10.84 7.00
C PRO A 414 10.44 11.91 8.02
N ASP A 415 10.64 13.15 7.58
CA ASP A 415 10.91 14.27 8.48
C ASP A 415 9.72 14.44 9.43
N GLN A 416 9.97 14.65 10.73
CA GLN A 416 8.93 14.86 11.73
C GLN A 416 9.32 16.00 12.67
N VAL A 417 8.33 16.73 13.18
CA VAL A 417 8.50 17.86 14.11
C VAL A 417 7.47 17.77 15.22
N TRP A 418 7.89 18.06 16.45
CA TRP A 418 7.02 18.19 17.61
C TRP A 418 7.21 19.56 18.26
N ILE A 419 6.10 20.21 18.61
CA ILE A 419 6.09 21.46 19.39
C ILE A 419 5.37 21.17 20.70
N ASP A 420 6.07 21.33 21.82
CA ASP A 420 5.59 20.98 23.17
C ASP A 420 5.05 19.53 23.24
N GLY A 421 5.70 18.63 22.50
CA GLY A 421 5.32 17.22 22.40
C GLY A 421 4.22 16.90 21.38
N ALA A 422 3.54 17.91 20.81
CA ALA A 422 2.53 17.70 19.78
C ALA A 422 3.16 17.57 18.38
N GLU A 423 2.92 16.46 17.69
CA GLU A 423 3.38 16.23 16.33
C GLU A 423 2.75 17.24 15.35
N GLN A 424 3.59 17.82 14.47
CA GLN A 424 3.19 18.75 13.43
C GLN A 424 3.06 18.03 12.09
N LYS A 425 2.17 18.50 11.20
CA LYS A 425 1.98 17.90 9.88
C LYS A 425 2.98 18.46 8.86
N GLN A 426 3.71 17.60 8.16
CA GLN A 426 4.56 18.04 7.05
C GLN A 426 3.72 18.47 5.84
N VAL A 427 4.07 19.59 5.22
CA VAL A 427 3.48 20.07 3.95
C VAL A 427 4.55 20.14 2.85
N GLY A 428 4.12 20.15 1.60
CA GLY A 428 5.00 20.03 0.44
C GLY A 428 5.58 21.35 -0.07
N ALA A 429 5.05 22.49 0.38
CA ALA A 429 5.52 23.81 -0.04
C ALA A 429 5.43 24.83 1.08
N LEU A 430 6.32 25.84 1.06
CA LEU A 430 6.32 26.94 2.01
C LEU A 430 4.99 27.70 2.07
N SER A 431 4.31 27.87 0.93
CA SER A 431 2.99 28.54 0.85
C SER A 431 1.88 27.79 1.59
N GLN A 432 2.08 26.52 1.93
CA GLN A 432 1.13 25.70 2.68
C GLN A 432 1.38 25.77 4.20
N VAL A 433 2.45 26.44 4.63
CA VAL A 433 2.83 26.53 6.04
C VAL A 433 1.85 27.44 6.79
N LYS A 434 1.16 26.82 7.75
CA LYS A 434 0.25 27.46 8.71
C LYS A 434 0.40 26.80 10.09
N ALA A 435 -0.23 27.36 11.12
CA ALA A 435 -0.23 26.78 12.46
C ALA A 435 -0.56 25.27 12.42
N GLY A 436 0.22 24.47 13.15
CA GLY A 436 0.10 23.00 13.15
C GLY A 436 0.86 22.28 12.03
N THR A 437 1.55 23.00 11.15
CA THR A 437 2.31 22.42 10.02
C THR A 437 3.76 22.87 9.99
N PHE A 438 4.58 22.10 9.28
CA PHE A 438 5.96 22.46 8.95
C PHE A 438 6.32 22.09 7.50
N PHE A 439 7.32 22.76 6.95
CA PHE A 439 7.89 22.49 5.63
C PHE A 439 9.41 22.31 5.75
N VAL A 440 9.95 21.35 5.00
CA VAL A 440 11.39 21.13 4.88
C VAL A 440 11.82 21.54 3.49
N ASP A 441 12.57 22.64 3.40
CA ASP A 441 13.26 23.02 2.18
C ASP A 441 14.56 22.21 2.10
N ARG A 442 14.49 21.11 1.35
CA ARG A 442 15.59 20.15 1.21
C ARG A 442 16.79 20.74 0.47
N GLY A 443 16.54 21.64 -0.50
CA GLY A 443 17.59 22.26 -1.31
C GLY A 443 18.38 23.28 -0.51
N ALA A 444 17.69 24.12 0.27
CA ALA A 444 18.31 25.15 1.08
C ALA A 444 18.67 24.70 2.51
N LYS A 445 18.35 23.45 2.89
CA LYS A 445 18.54 22.89 4.24
C LYS A 445 17.87 23.74 5.33
N ARG A 446 16.57 24.00 5.16
CA ARG A 446 15.78 24.84 6.07
C ARG A 446 14.54 24.13 6.58
N LEU A 447 14.23 24.38 7.84
CA LEU A 447 12.98 23.97 8.48
C LEU A 447 12.11 25.22 8.70
N TYR A 448 10.87 25.17 8.20
CA TYR A 448 9.88 26.22 8.38
C TYR A 448 8.73 25.71 9.25
N LEU A 449 8.34 26.48 10.27
CA LEU A 449 7.19 26.21 11.13
C LEU A 449 6.10 27.25 10.90
N GLY A 450 4.84 26.82 10.88
CA GLY A 450 3.72 27.76 10.87
C GLY A 450 3.23 28.13 12.28
N THR A 451 3.65 27.40 13.30
CA THR A 451 3.41 27.74 14.71
C THR A 451 4.59 28.55 15.24
N ASN A 452 4.32 29.64 15.98
CA ASN A 452 5.37 30.43 16.63
C ASN A 452 6.14 29.59 17.66
N PRO A 453 7.49 29.45 17.53
CA PRO A 453 8.30 28.64 18.43
C PRO A 453 8.75 29.40 19.69
N ALA A 454 8.48 30.70 19.84
CA ALA A 454 8.92 31.49 20.99
C ALA A 454 8.39 30.90 22.31
N GLY A 455 9.31 30.64 23.25
CA GLY A 455 9.00 30.05 24.56
C GLY A 455 8.59 28.57 24.52
N ARG A 456 8.66 27.90 23.36
CA ARG A 456 8.20 26.51 23.17
C ARG A 456 9.34 25.54 22.92
N SER A 457 9.13 24.28 23.26
CA SER A 457 10.07 23.20 22.95
C SER A 457 9.81 22.68 21.54
N VAL A 458 10.74 22.91 20.62
CA VAL A 458 10.72 22.32 19.28
C VAL A 458 11.70 21.15 19.19
N GLN A 459 11.20 19.98 18.83
CA GLN A 459 11.99 18.78 18.53
C GLN A 459 11.78 18.43 17.07
N ALA A 460 12.84 18.03 16.36
CA ALA A 460 12.73 17.50 15.00
C ALA A 460 13.57 16.25 14.86
N SER A 461 13.14 15.31 14.02
CA SER A 461 13.90 14.10 13.74
C SER A 461 15.27 14.45 13.13
N THR A 462 16.33 13.83 13.65
CA THR A 462 17.71 13.97 13.17
C THR A 462 18.40 12.61 12.93
N LEU A 463 17.77 11.51 13.34
CA LEU A 463 18.18 10.14 13.03
C LEU A 463 17.06 9.37 12.34
N SER A 464 17.46 8.50 11.42
CA SER A 464 16.53 7.71 10.61
C SER A 464 16.28 6.30 11.14
N GLN A 465 17.27 5.67 11.78
CA GLN A 465 17.15 4.31 12.32
C GLN A 465 17.77 4.25 13.71
N ALA A 466 17.25 3.37 14.59
CA ALA A 466 17.81 3.17 15.92
C ALA A 466 18.81 2.00 15.94
N ILE A 467 18.41 0.85 15.39
CA ILE A 467 19.20 -0.38 15.48
C ILE A 467 19.22 -1.13 14.15
N SER A 468 20.43 -1.53 13.74
CA SER A 468 20.64 -2.60 12.76
C SER A 468 21.25 -3.83 13.45
N LEU A 469 20.47 -4.90 13.60
CA LEU A 469 20.89 -6.15 14.23
C LEU A 469 21.58 -7.06 13.22
N ARG A 470 22.90 -7.18 13.35
CA ARG A 470 23.74 -7.95 12.41
C ARG A 470 24.50 -9.13 13.02
N ALA A 471 24.30 -9.42 14.30
CA ALA A 471 24.83 -10.61 14.96
C ALA A 471 23.71 -11.60 15.28
N PRO A 472 23.80 -12.87 14.86
CA PRO A 472 22.87 -13.89 15.29
C PRO A 472 22.83 -14.05 16.82
N GLY A 473 21.66 -14.30 17.40
CA GLY A 473 21.52 -14.54 18.84
C GLY A 473 21.46 -13.28 19.71
N THR A 474 21.40 -12.08 19.12
CA THR A 474 21.31 -10.83 19.88
C THR A 474 19.94 -10.69 20.55
N THR A 475 19.95 -10.24 21.80
CA THR A 475 18.75 -9.92 22.57
C THR A 475 18.70 -8.43 22.88
N ILE A 476 17.59 -7.77 22.52
CA ILE A 476 17.28 -6.39 22.93
C ILE A 476 16.10 -6.47 23.90
N ARG A 477 16.25 -5.91 25.11
CA ARG A 477 15.17 -6.01 26.11
C ARG A 477 15.00 -4.83 27.06
N GLY A 478 13.74 -4.49 27.37
CA GLY A 478 13.40 -3.41 28.32
C GLY A 478 13.70 -1.99 27.84
N LEU A 479 13.77 -1.77 26.52
CA LEU A 479 14.16 -0.50 25.92
C LEU A 479 13.01 0.12 25.13
N GLY A 480 12.89 1.45 25.20
CA GLY A 480 12.00 2.24 24.35
C GLY A 480 12.75 2.93 23.20
N PHE A 481 12.10 3.04 22.04
CA PHE A 481 12.59 3.72 20.84
C PHE A 481 11.51 4.66 20.32
N ARG A 482 11.84 5.91 20.03
CA ARG A 482 10.85 6.86 19.52
C ARG A 482 11.39 7.90 18.56
N ARG A 483 10.50 8.46 17.73
CA ARG A 483 10.77 9.68 16.92
C ARG A 483 11.92 9.53 15.94
N TYR A 484 12.03 8.37 15.30
CA TYR A 484 13.01 8.11 14.26
C TYR A 484 12.39 8.33 12.88
N ALA A 485 13.09 9.11 12.04
CA ALA A 485 12.72 9.40 10.66
C ALA A 485 13.09 8.26 9.70
N SER A 486 12.60 7.04 9.99
CA SER A 486 12.87 5.88 9.15
C SER A 486 12.30 6.10 7.74
N SER A 487 13.11 5.92 6.70
CA SER A 487 12.63 5.93 5.32
C SER A 487 12.13 4.55 4.90
N VAL A 488 11.26 4.49 3.87
CA VAL A 488 10.69 3.21 3.39
C VAL A 488 11.79 2.17 3.07
N PRO A 489 12.91 2.49 2.39
CA PRO A 489 13.99 1.53 2.14
C PRO A 489 14.67 0.97 3.38
N GLN A 490 14.63 1.69 4.52
CA GLN A 490 15.23 1.21 5.77
C GLN A 490 14.39 0.15 6.45
N GLN A 491 13.11 0.03 6.11
CA GLN A 491 12.26 -1.09 6.52
C GLN A 491 12.12 -1.30 8.04
N GLY A 492 12.45 -0.30 8.86
CA GLY A 492 12.23 -0.34 10.31
C GLY A 492 13.16 0.61 11.06
N VAL A 493 12.68 1.12 12.20
CA VAL A 493 13.53 1.73 13.24
C VAL A 493 14.46 0.68 13.86
N ILE A 494 13.97 -0.56 13.99
CA ILE A 494 14.77 -1.74 14.33
C ILE A 494 14.72 -2.70 13.14
N THR A 495 15.88 -3.12 12.64
CA THR A 495 15.97 -4.12 11.58
C THR A 495 16.82 -5.32 11.98
N ALA A 496 16.30 -6.53 11.73
CA ALA A 496 16.99 -7.80 11.90
C ALA A 496 17.36 -8.39 10.54
N TYR A 497 18.64 -8.26 10.17
CA TYR A 497 19.17 -8.82 8.92
C TYR A 497 19.86 -10.17 9.10
N TYR A 498 19.90 -10.69 10.34
CA TYR A 498 20.58 -11.93 10.72
C TYR A 498 19.68 -12.83 11.58
N PRO A 499 19.87 -14.16 11.58
CA PRO A 499 18.98 -15.09 12.27
C PRO A 499 18.93 -14.91 13.80
N ASN A 500 17.96 -15.55 14.45
CA ASN A 500 17.92 -15.75 15.90
C ASN A 500 17.93 -14.45 16.75
N GLN A 501 17.25 -13.40 16.31
CA GLN A 501 17.11 -12.17 17.09
C GLN A 501 16.00 -12.30 18.14
N LYS A 502 16.16 -11.65 19.29
CA LYS A 502 15.13 -11.60 20.34
C LYS A 502 14.83 -10.16 20.71
N LEU A 503 13.57 -9.77 20.61
CA LEU A 503 13.06 -8.50 21.15
C LEU A 503 12.11 -8.83 22.31
N GLU A 504 12.40 -8.33 23.50
CA GLU A 504 11.63 -8.64 24.71
C GLU A 504 11.30 -7.37 25.52
N ASN A 505 10.03 -7.09 25.82
CA ASN A 505 9.65 -5.84 26.52
C ASN A 505 10.23 -4.59 25.81
N VAL A 506 10.08 -4.55 24.48
CA VAL A 506 10.54 -3.45 23.64
C VAL A 506 9.37 -2.60 23.22
N GLU A 507 9.53 -1.28 23.30
CA GLU A 507 8.53 -0.32 22.83
C GLU A 507 9.07 0.52 21.68
N VAL A 508 8.32 0.63 20.59
CA VAL A 508 8.61 1.49 19.44
C VAL A 508 7.44 2.46 19.25
N ARG A 509 7.71 3.77 19.23
CA ARG A 509 6.70 4.82 19.03
C ARG A 509 7.09 5.80 17.94
N ASP A 510 6.11 6.33 17.21
CA ASP A 510 6.26 7.47 16.31
C ASP A 510 7.38 7.27 15.28
N SER A 511 7.43 6.09 14.65
CA SER A 511 8.37 5.80 13.56
C SER A 511 7.83 6.39 12.26
N ALA A 512 8.59 7.22 11.57
CA ALA A 512 8.10 7.94 10.40
C ALA A 512 7.57 7.05 9.25
N THR A 513 8.14 5.85 9.07
CA THR A 513 7.57 4.85 8.16
C THR A 513 7.36 3.50 8.86
N ALA A 514 8.37 2.64 8.85
CA ALA A 514 8.28 1.30 9.42
C ALA A 514 8.79 1.25 10.88
N GLY A 515 8.08 0.48 11.72
CA GLY A 515 8.47 0.23 13.12
C GLY A 515 9.59 -0.80 13.24
N VAL A 516 9.29 -2.08 12.98
CA VAL A 516 10.24 -3.20 13.09
C VAL A 516 10.24 -4.06 11.83
N GLY A 517 11.43 -4.46 11.36
CA GLY A 517 11.61 -5.35 10.21
C GLY A 517 12.44 -6.60 10.53
N ILE A 518 11.93 -7.80 10.23
CA ILE A 518 12.62 -9.08 10.47
C ILE A 518 12.85 -9.82 9.15
N PHE A 519 14.12 -10.06 8.78
CA PHE A 519 14.48 -10.55 7.44
C PHE A 519 15.29 -11.85 7.40
N LYS A 520 15.32 -12.58 8.53
CA LYS A 520 16.02 -13.86 8.68
C LYS A 520 15.35 -14.80 9.70
N PRO A 521 15.62 -16.12 9.62
CA PRO A 521 14.97 -17.14 10.44
C PRO A 521 15.22 -17.05 11.95
N GLY A 522 14.41 -17.77 12.72
CA GLY A 522 14.62 -18.11 14.13
C GLY A 522 14.44 -16.97 15.13
N SER A 523 13.95 -15.81 14.68
CA SER A 523 13.76 -14.64 15.54
C SER A 523 12.47 -14.72 16.35
N SER A 524 12.42 -14.02 17.49
CA SER A 524 11.23 -13.97 18.35
C SER A 524 10.98 -12.57 18.90
N LEU A 525 9.70 -12.21 18.99
CA LEU A 525 9.21 -11.00 19.64
C LEU A 525 8.31 -11.43 20.79
N LYS A 526 8.60 -10.97 22.01
CA LYS A 526 7.81 -11.24 23.20
C LYS A 526 7.53 -9.96 23.96
N ASN A 527 6.26 -9.67 24.26
CA ASN A 527 5.88 -8.44 24.97
C ASN A 527 6.42 -7.20 24.23
N VAL A 528 5.93 -6.95 23.01
CA VAL A 528 6.41 -5.83 22.20
C VAL A 528 5.27 -4.86 21.96
N THR A 529 5.52 -3.56 22.11
CA THR A 529 4.56 -2.50 21.79
C THR A 529 5.06 -1.71 20.58
N ILE A 530 4.24 -1.56 19.55
CA ILE A 530 4.51 -0.72 18.38
C ILE A 530 3.31 0.20 18.17
N THR A 531 3.51 1.52 18.18
CA THR A 531 2.41 2.48 17.99
C THR A 531 2.82 3.68 17.14
N GLY A 532 1.90 4.17 16.29
CA GLY A 532 2.16 5.37 15.49
C GLY A 532 3.26 5.17 14.45
N SER A 533 3.20 4.06 13.72
CA SER A 533 4.10 3.86 12.58
C SER A 533 3.49 4.48 11.33
N GLY A 534 4.26 5.29 10.62
CA GLY A 534 3.74 6.05 9.48
C GLY A 534 3.32 5.23 8.28
N GLN A 535 3.93 4.06 8.05
CA GLN A 535 3.63 3.15 6.96
C GLN A 535 3.19 1.76 7.47
N ILE A 536 4.05 1.09 8.23
CA ILE A 536 3.82 -0.29 8.67
C ILE A 536 4.42 -0.53 10.05
N GLY A 537 3.68 -1.18 10.94
CA GLY A 537 4.13 -1.39 12.32
C GLY A 537 5.21 -2.45 12.38
N LEU A 538 4.91 -3.63 11.83
CA LEU A 538 5.82 -4.77 11.79
C LEU A 538 5.84 -5.37 10.39
N GLN A 539 7.01 -5.79 9.92
CA GLN A 539 7.11 -6.54 8.67
C GLN A 539 8.13 -7.66 8.78
N ALA A 540 7.85 -8.76 8.09
CA ALA A 540 8.72 -9.92 8.07
C ALA A 540 8.80 -10.54 6.68
N SER A 541 10.02 -10.91 6.27
CA SER A 541 10.25 -11.68 5.05
C SER A 541 11.41 -12.65 5.23
N TYR A 542 11.35 -13.87 4.68
CA TYR A 542 12.39 -14.88 4.91
C TYR A 542 12.65 -15.17 6.40
N ALA A 543 11.63 -14.97 7.24
CA ALA A 543 11.72 -15.01 8.69
C ALA A 543 11.26 -16.37 9.24
N ASP A 544 11.75 -17.46 8.64
CA ASP A 544 11.27 -18.81 8.97
C ASP A 544 11.37 -19.09 10.48
N GLY A 545 10.34 -19.66 11.09
CA GLY A 545 10.27 -19.91 12.53
C GLY A 545 9.96 -18.67 13.38
N LEU A 546 9.61 -17.52 12.78
CA LEU A 546 9.29 -16.30 13.53
C LEU A 546 8.11 -16.54 14.49
N THR A 547 8.36 -16.28 15.77
CA THR A 547 7.34 -16.31 16.82
C THR A 547 7.09 -14.91 17.37
N VAL A 548 5.82 -14.51 17.41
CA VAL A 548 5.34 -13.27 17.99
C VAL A 548 4.35 -13.62 19.10
N ASP A 549 4.68 -13.27 20.33
CA ASP A 549 3.86 -13.53 21.51
C ASP A 549 3.63 -12.23 22.27
N ASN A 550 2.36 -11.92 22.55
CA ASN A 550 1.99 -10.73 23.31
C ASN A 550 2.45 -9.39 22.68
N LEU A 551 2.20 -9.23 21.38
CA LEU A 551 2.38 -7.96 20.66
C LEU A 551 1.19 -7.02 20.91
N SER A 552 1.44 -5.73 21.11
CA SER A 552 0.46 -4.64 20.96
C SER A 552 0.87 -3.75 19.80
N LEU A 553 0.15 -3.82 18.68
CA LEU A 553 0.37 -2.99 17.50
C LEU A 553 -0.82 -2.05 17.28
N ARG A 554 -0.58 -0.74 17.35
CA ARG A 554 -1.66 0.26 17.36
C ARG A 554 -1.43 1.39 16.38
N ASN A 555 -2.49 1.87 15.75
CA ASN A 555 -2.50 3.11 14.97
C ASN A 555 -1.38 3.17 13.91
N SER A 556 -1.21 2.08 13.16
CA SER A 556 -0.20 2.01 12.10
C SER A 556 -0.74 2.53 10.77
N ASN A 557 0.18 2.90 9.89
CA ASN A 557 -0.02 3.65 8.66
C ASN A 557 -0.59 5.07 8.89
N ASP A 558 -0.12 5.77 9.92
CA ASP A 558 -0.65 7.08 10.30
C ASP A 558 -0.34 8.21 9.29
N GLN A 559 0.62 7.99 8.38
CA GLN A 559 0.90 8.90 7.27
C GLN A 559 0.01 8.63 6.05
N ASN A 560 -0.89 7.64 6.11
CA ASN A 560 -1.84 7.30 5.06
C ASN A 560 -1.17 6.90 3.73
N PHE A 561 -0.14 6.06 3.79
CA PHE A 561 0.32 5.33 2.60
C PHE A 561 -0.84 4.51 2.02
N ASN A 562 -0.75 4.19 0.73
CA ASN A 562 -1.66 3.19 0.18
C ASN A 562 -1.42 1.84 0.88
N PRO A 563 -2.47 1.18 1.40
CA PRO A 563 -2.30 -0.10 2.07
C PRO A 563 -1.77 -1.22 1.15
N THR A 564 -2.02 -1.12 -0.15
CA THR A 564 -1.41 -1.98 -1.18
C THR A 564 -0.28 -1.18 -1.84
N PRO A 565 0.95 -1.72 -1.96
CA PRO A 565 1.29 -3.14 -1.83
C PRO A 565 1.67 -3.59 -0.41
N SER A 566 1.84 -2.69 0.56
CA SER A 566 2.43 -3.10 1.85
C SER A 566 1.94 -2.41 3.11
N ALA A 567 1.47 -1.16 3.07
CA ALA A 567 1.21 -0.41 4.30
C ALA A 567 0.06 -1.02 5.13
N GLY A 568 0.17 -0.97 6.46
CA GLY A 568 -0.78 -1.64 7.34
C GLY A 568 -0.21 -1.95 8.72
N GLY A 569 -0.73 -2.98 9.37
CA GLY A 569 -0.34 -3.35 10.73
C GLY A 569 0.90 -4.24 10.67
N PHE A 570 0.68 -5.50 10.29
CA PHE A 570 1.71 -6.51 10.17
C PHE A 570 1.61 -7.26 8.84
N LYS A 571 2.66 -7.19 8.01
CA LYS A 571 2.80 -8.00 6.79
C LYS A 571 3.90 -9.05 6.92
N VAL A 572 3.59 -10.29 6.56
CA VAL A 572 4.52 -11.43 6.50
C VAL A 572 4.59 -11.96 5.07
N THR A 573 5.79 -12.11 4.53
CA THR A 573 6.00 -12.68 3.20
C THR A 573 7.01 -13.80 3.23
N THR A 574 6.90 -14.77 2.31
CA THR A 574 7.97 -15.74 2.00
C THR A 574 8.63 -16.34 3.25
N THR A 575 7.79 -16.79 4.18
CA THR A 575 8.20 -17.24 5.52
C THR A 575 7.54 -18.58 5.83
N ARG A 576 8.29 -19.52 6.41
CA ARG A 576 7.78 -20.84 6.84
C ARG A 576 7.75 -20.98 8.36
N GLY A 577 6.68 -21.55 8.91
CA GLY A 577 6.58 -21.81 10.36
C GLY A 577 6.42 -20.53 11.17
N PHE A 578 5.47 -19.69 10.79
CA PHE A 578 5.18 -18.43 11.48
C PHE A 578 4.12 -18.64 12.56
N THR A 579 4.31 -18.02 13.73
CA THR A 579 3.32 -18.02 14.81
C THR A 579 3.12 -16.61 15.36
N MET A 580 1.86 -16.17 15.47
CA MET A 580 1.45 -15.02 16.27
C MET A 580 0.35 -15.43 17.24
N LYS A 581 0.59 -15.20 18.54
CA LYS A 581 -0.37 -15.54 19.58
C LYS A 581 -0.51 -14.48 20.65
N ASN A 582 -1.65 -14.50 21.35
CA ASN A 582 -1.94 -13.65 22.50
C ASN A 582 -1.68 -12.16 22.22
N SER A 583 -1.90 -11.71 20.98
CA SER A 583 -1.47 -10.38 20.52
C SER A 583 -2.67 -9.53 20.11
N GLU A 584 -2.49 -8.22 20.04
CA GLU A 584 -3.45 -7.29 19.47
C GLU A 584 -2.88 -6.48 18.30
N ILE A 585 -3.73 -6.23 17.31
CA ILE A 585 -3.50 -5.26 16.24
C ILE A 585 -4.76 -4.41 16.09
N THR A 586 -4.67 -3.09 16.32
CA THR A 586 -5.86 -2.22 16.30
C THR A 586 -5.63 -0.84 15.69
N GLY A 587 -6.67 -0.28 15.08
CA GLY A 587 -6.67 1.09 14.58
C GLY A 587 -5.76 1.35 13.37
N THR A 588 -5.41 0.33 12.60
CA THR A 588 -4.54 0.48 11.42
C THR A 588 -5.31 1.05 10.24
N ILE A 589 -4.71 2.01 9.53
CA ILE A 589 -5.15 2.42 8.20
C ILE A 589 -4.65 1.40 7.17
N GLY A 590 -5.45 0.39 6.84
CA GLY A 590 -5.06 -0.71 5.96
C GLY A 590 -5.45 -2.07 6.52
N ASN A 591 -4.74 -3.10 6.04
CA ASN A 591 -4.90 -4.46 6.55
C ASN A 591 -4.27 -4.53 7.94
N GLN A 592 -4.94 -5.17 8.90
CA GLN A 592 -4.35 -5.36 10.23
C GLN A 592 -3.24 -6.41 10.18
N PHE A 593 -3.54 -7.59 9.65
CA PHE A 593 -2.57 -8.68 9.43
C PHE A 593 -2.67 -9.23 8.00
N TRP A 594 -1.54 -9.42 7.34
CA TRP A 594 -1.50 -9.92 5.96
C TRP A 594 -0.33 -10.88 5.73
N THR A 595 -0.61 -12.13 5.33
CA THR A 595 0.40 -13.00 4.74
C THR A 595 0.30 -13.00 3.22
N ASP A 596 1.44 -12.97 2.55
CA ASP A 596 1.54 -12.88 1.09
C ASP A 596 2.80 -13.62 0.61
N GLN A 597 2.95 -13.78 -0.71
CA GLN A 597 4.14 -14.32 -1.37
C GLN A 597 4.68 -15.63 -0.76
N SER A 598 3.91 -16.72 -0.87
CA SER A 598 4.32 -18.07 -0.47
C SER A 598 4.68 -18.20 1.02
N THR A 599 3.81 -17.74 1.91
CA THR A 599 3.95 -17.98 3.36
C THR A 599 3.32 -19.32 3.74
N TYR A 600 4.05 -20.15 4.49
CA TYR A 600 3.68 -21.54 4.79
C TYR A 600 3.68 -21.85 6.29
N ASP A 601 2.74 -22.68 6.77
CA ASP A 601 2.64 -23.07 8.18
C ASP A 601 2.46 -21.86 9.11
N ILE A 602 1.29 -21.23 8.98
CA ILE A 602 0.89 -20.00 9.66
C ILE A 602 0.01 -20.35 10.85
N ASN A 603 0.35 -19.86 12.05
CA ASN A 603 -0.45 -20.07 13.25
C ASN A 603 -0.85 -18.72 13.84
N LEU A 604 -2.14 -18.38 13.77
CA LEU A 604 -2.73 -17.18 14.36
C LEU A 604 -3.69 -17.60 15.46
N THR A 605 -3.27 -17.51 16.72
CA THR A 605 -4.10 -17.99 17.84
C THR A 605 -4.31 -16.98 18.95
N ASN A 606 -5.53 -16.91 19.49
CA ASN A 606 -5.87 -16.10 20.65
C ASN A 606 -5.53 -14.60 20.49
N ASN A 607 -5.68 -14.04 19.28
CA ASN A 607 -5.38 -12.64 18.99
C ASN A 607 -6.64 -11.74 19.00
N THR A 608 -6.44 -10.44 19.20
CA THR A 608 -7.44 -9.37 19.12
C THR A 608 -7.14 -8.45 17.93
N ILE A 609 -7.89 -8.55 16.84
CA ILE A 609 -7.63 -7.79 15.61
C ILE A 609 -8.83 -6.90 15.28
N THR A 610 -8.72 -5.61 15.53
CA THR A 610 -9.91 -4.74 15.60
C THR A 610 -9.78 -3.37 14.94
N ASN A 611 -10.89 -2.83 14.45
CA ASN A 611 -11.00 -1.41 14.07
C ASN A 611 -10.02 -0.98 12.96
N GLY A 612 -9.72 -1.87 12.00
CA GLY A 612 -8.91 -1.54 10.83
C GLY A 612 -9.74 -0.93 9.69
N THR A 613 -9.14 -0.12 8.83
CA THR A 613 -9.86 0.49 7.70
C THR A 613 -9.98 -0.44 6.47
N ARG A 614 -9.41 -1.65 6.51
CA ARG A 614 -9.60 -2.71 5.50
C ARG A 614 -9.91 -4.06 6.15
N TRP A 615 -9.24 -5.13 5.72
CA TRP A 615 -9.41 -6.48 6.25
C TRP A 615 -8.77 -6.64 7.63
N GLY A 616 -9.34 -7.50 8.47
CA GLY A 616 -8.70 -7.95 9.70
C GLY A 616 -7.50 -8.86 9.39
N ILE A 617 -7.77 -10.09 8.95
CA ILE A 617 -6.76 -11.08 8.58
C ILE A 617 -6.85 -11.35 7.08
N VAL A 618 -5.72 -11.29 6.37
CA VAL A 618 -5.61 -11.72 4.97
C VAL A 618 -4.57 -12.82 4.87
N LEU A 619 -4.97 -13.99 4.36
CA LEU A 619 -4.05 -15.01 3.88
C LEU A 619 -4.10 -15.01 2.35
N GLU A 620 -2.99 -14.65 1.71
CA GLU A 620 -2.90 -14.56 0.25
C GLU A 620 -1.75 -15.42 -0.29
N ILE A 621 -2.01 -16.17 -1.38
CA ILE A 621 -1.02 -17.01 -2.09
C ILE A 621 -0.10 -17.79 -1.14
N SER A 622 -0.72 -18.41 -0.13
CA SER A 622 -0.10 -19.06 1.02
C SER A 622 -0.57 -20.53 1.12
N SER A 623 -0.12 -21.28 2.13
CA SER A 623 -0.55 -22.67 2.35
C SER A 623 -0.33 -23.09 3.79
N LYS A 624 -1.18 -24.00 4.30
CA LYS A 624 -1.13 -24.55 5.67
C LYS A 624 -1.26 -23.46 6.74
N ALA A 625 -2.47 -23.24 7.24
CA ALA A 625 -2.70 -22.25 8.28
C ALA A 625 -3.71 -22.71 9.35
N VAL A 626 -3.51 -22.26 10.58
CA VAL A 626 -4.47 -22.38 11.69
C VAL A 626 -4.81 -20.98 12.16
N ILE A 627 -6.08 -20.60 12.04
CA ILE A 627 -6.64 -19.37 12.58
C ILE A 627 -7.67 -19.78 13.64
N ALA A 628 -7.29 -19.72 14.92
CA ALA A 628 -8.19 -20.18 15.98
C ALA A 628 -8.17 -19.38 17.28
N GLY A 629 -9.34 -19.25 17.92
CA GLY A 629 -9.46 -18.51 19.18
C GLY A 629 -9.35 -17.00 19.04
N ASN A 630 -9.39 -16.45 17.82
CA ASN A 630 -9.19 -15.01 17.60
C ASN A 630 -10.50 -14.23 17.69
N VAL A 631 -10.41 -12.99 18.16
CA VAL A 631 -11.45 -11.98 17.97
C VAL A 631 -11.04 -11.08 16.83
N VAL A 632 -11.87 -10.99 15.80
CA VAL A 632 -11.66 -10.12 14.65
C VAL A 632 -12.90 -9.26 14.44
N ALA A 633 -12.82 -7.99 14.82
CA ALA A 633 -14.03 -7.17 14.94
C ALA A 633 -13.88 -5.72 14.51
N GLY A 634 -14.96 -5.13 13.97
CA GLY A 634 -15.00 -3.70 13.65
C GLY A 634 -14.10 -3.29 12.48
N ASN A 635 -13.61 -4.23 11.67
CA ASN A 635 -12.79 -3.90 10.50
C ASN A 635 -13.70 -3.47 9.34
N ALA A 636 -13.30 -2.48 8.55
CA ALA A 636 -14.18 -1.89 7.53
C ALA A 636 -14.46 -2.81 6.32
N HIS A 637 -13.70 -3.91 6.15
CA HIS A 637 -13.94 -4.93 5.12
C HIS A 637 -14.28 -6.30 5.72
N ASP A 638 -13.61 -7.39 5.32
CA ASP A 638 -13.89 -8.72 5.88
C ASP A 638 -13.11 -8.91 7.18
N GLY A 639 -13.66 -9.70 8.10
CA GLY A 639 -12.91 -10.16 9.27
C GLY A 639 -11.71 -10.99 8.82
N ILE A 640 -11.96 -12.07 8.09
CA ILE A 640 -10.92 -12.93 7.52
C ILE A 640 -11.13 -13.06 6.02
N MET A 641 -10.06 -12.90 5.24
CA MET A 641 -9.97 -13.24 3.82
C MET A 641 -8.93 -14.34 3.61
N ILE A 642 -9.33 -15.45 2.98
CA ILE A 642 -8.45 -16.54 2.55
C ILE A 642 -8.48 -16.56 1.02
N SER A 643 -7.40 -16.16 0.37
CA SER A 643 -7.30 -16.07 -1.10
C SER A 643 -6.13 -16.87 -1.62
N ASN A 644 -6.36 -17.69 -2.64
CA ASN A 644 -5.37 -18.56 -3.27
C ASN A 644 -4.56 -19.38 -2.25
N THR A 645 -5.20 -19.88 -1.20
CA THR A 645 -4.53 -20.46 -0.03
C THR A 645 -5.20 -21.76 0.39
N ASN A 646 -4.46 -22.88 0.41
CA ASN A 646 -4.99 -24.19 0.82
C ASN A 646 -4.59 -24.60 2.25
N ASN A 647 -5.25 -25.68 2.72
CA ASN A 647 -4.97 -26.34 3.99
C ASN A 647 -5.16 -25.40 5.20
N VAL A 648 -6.30 -24.70 5.26
CA VAL A 648 -6.58 -23.72 6.31
C VAL A 648 -7.61 -24.26 7.30
N SER A 649 -7.34 -24.13 8.60
CA SER A 649 -8.29 -24.42 9.67
C SER A 649 -8.73 -23.11 10.33
N VAL A 650 -10.03 -22.80 10.24
CA VAL A 650 -10.65 -21.61 10.86
C VAL A 650 -11.61 -22.06 11.96
N TRP A 651 -11.15 -22.04 13.21
CA TRP A 651 -11.89 -22.65 14.31
C TRP A 651 -12.05 -21.72 15.51
N ASN A 652 -13.24 -21.69 16.13
CA ASN A 652 -13.41 -21.00 17.41
C ASN A 652 -13.01 -19.51 17.37
N ASN A 653 -13.31 -18.81 16.28
CA ASN A 653 -13.09 -17.37 16.19
C ASN A 653 -14.39 -16.61 16.40
N THR A 654 -14.31 -15.39 16.94
CA THR A 654 -15.41 -14.43 16.99
C THR A 654 -15.17 -13.36 15.93
N LEU A 655 -15.93 -13.40 14.82
CA LEU A 655 -15.82 -12.52 13.66
C LEU A 655 -17.05 -11.62 13.58
N VAL A 656 -17.00 -10.45 14.23
CA VAL A 656 -18.20 -9.63 14.45
C VAL A 656 -18.04 -8.18 14.01
N ASN A 657 -19.10 -7.55 13.53
CA ASN A 657 -19.12 -6.14 13.13
C ASN A 657 -18.09 -5.76 12.05
N ASN A 658 -17.68 -6.70 11.19
CA ASN A 658 -16.83 -6.40 10.04
C ASN A 658 -17.71 -5.90 8.87
N GLY A 659 -17.20 -4.93 8.11
CA GLY A 659 -17.99 -4.13 7.16
C GLY A 659 -18.48 -4.86 5.91
N ARG A 660 -17.86 -5.98 5.53
CA ARG A 660 -18.31 -6.83 4.41
C ARG A 660 -18.73 -8.22 4.88
N SER A 661 -17.78 -9.11 5.16
CA SER A 661 -18.08 -10.47 5.63
C SER A 661 -17.38 -10.81 6.95
N GLY A 662 -17.93 -11.78 7.69
CA GLY A 662 -17.21 -12.38 8.81
C GLY A 662 -16.00 -13.16 8.28
N LEU A 663 -16.26 -14.06 7.34
CA LEU A 663 -15.26 -14.88 6.65
C LEU A 663 -15.50 -14.87 5.14
N ALA A 664 -14.44 -14.62 4.38
CA ALA A 664 -14.39 -14.72 2.92
C ALA A 664 -13.31 -15.72 2.49
N ILE A 665 -13.65 -16.64 1.60
CA ILE A 665 -12.77 -17.63 0.99
C ILE A 665 -12.86 -17.43 -0.53
N ALA A 666 -11.73 -17.13 -1.15
CA ALA A 666 -11.66 -16.70 -2.54
C ALA A 666 -10.60 -17.45 -3.35
N GLN A 667 -10.82 -17.53 -4.66
CA GLN A 667 -9.85 -18.01 -5.64
C GLN A 667 -9.81 -17.05 -6.84
N ASP A 668 -8.60 -16.68 -7.27
CA ASP A 668 -8.39 -15.96 -8.53
C ASP A 668 -7.59 -16.80 -9.55
N LYS A 669 -7.13 -16.21 -10.65
CA LYS A 669 -6.42 -16.93 -11.73
C LYS A 669 -4.97 -17.32 -11.40
N ARG A 670 -4.40 -16.85 -10.30
CA ARG A 670 -3.01 -17.13 -9.92
C ARG A 670 -2.83 -18.60 -9.57
N ARG A 671 -1.75 -19.21 -10.07
CA ARG A 671 -1.32 -20.59 -9.76
C ARG A 671 0.19 -20.61 -9.60
N ILE A 672 0.72 -21.46 -8.72
CA ILE A 672 2.17 -21.53 -8.47
C ILE A 672 2.98 -21.88 -9.73
N THR A 673 2.38 -22.59 -10.68
CA THR A 673 2.98 -22.95 -11.96
C THR A 673 3.23 -21.74 -12.87
N GLN A 674 2.60 -20.60 -12.61
CA GLN A 674 2.80 -19.36 -13.36
C GLN A 674 4.07 -18.64 -12.87
N LEU A 675 5.25 -19.12 -13.27
CA LEU A 675 6.55 -18.63 -12.80
C LEU A 675 6.84 -17.14 -13.09
N SER A 676 6.05 -16.50 -13.95
CA SER A 676 6.13 -15.07 -14.24
C SER A 676 5.38 -14.19 -13.25
N VAL A 677 4.47 -14.75 -12.45
CA VAL A 677 3.76 -14.03 -11.38
C VAL A 677 4.70 -13.86 -10.19
N SER A 678 4.73 -12.68 -9.56
CA SER A 678 5.54 -12.46 -8.36
C SER A 678 4.96 -13.20 -7.15
N GLY A 679 5.83 -13.74 -6.31
CA GLY A 679 5.44 -14.30 -5.01
C GLY A 679 6.02 -15.68 -4.71
N HIS A 680 6.74 -16.29 -5.66
CA HIS A 680 7.43 -17.57 -5.44
C HIS A 680 8.58 -17.44 -4.44
N ASP A 681 8.68 -18.42 -3.53
CA ASP A 681 9.86 -18.54 -2.69
C ASP A 681 11.05 -19.12 -3.48
N ARG A 682 11.94 -18.23 -3.93
CA ARG A 682 13.14 -18.59 -4.71
C ARG A 682 14.09 -19.55 -4.00
N ARG A 683 13.94 -19.79 -2.69
CA ARG A 683 14.74 -20.77 -1.93
C ARG A 683 14.32 -22.22 -2.19
N ARG A 684 13.31 -22.45 -3.04
CA ARG A 684 12.71 -23.76 -3.30
C ARG A 684 12.71 -24.08 -4.79
N ALA A 685 12.70 -25.38 -5.09
CA ALA A 685 12.44 -25.88 -6.43
C ALA A 685 11.08 -25.36 -6.93
N GLN A 686 11.05 -24.89 -8.18
CA GLN A 686 9.87 -24.28 -8.77
C GLN A 686 9.27 -25.21 -9.85
N PRO A 687 7.93 -25.34 -9.89
CA PRO A 687 6.97 -24.81 -8.92
C PRO A 687 7.00 -25.55 -7.58
N ASP A 688 6.93 -24.81 -6.45
CA ASP A 688 6.82 -25.43 -5.12
C ASP A 688 5.40 -25.94 -4.89
N MET A 689 5.14 -27.22 -5.16
CA MET A 689 3.80 -27.80 -5.06
C MET A 689 3.26 -27.93 -3.61
N SER A 690 4.08 -27.65 -2.59
CA SER A 690 3.56 -27.43 -1.22
C SER A 690 2.76 -26.12 -1.10
N MET A 691 2.85 -25.26 -2.11
CA MET A 691 2.29 -23.92 -2.20
C MET A 691 1.51 -23.73 -3.51
N PRO A 692 0.41 -24.47 -3.78
CA PRO A 692 -0.22 -24.52 -5.10
C PRO A 692 -0.88 -23.22 -5.58
N TRP A 693 -1.09 -22.25 -4.68
CA TRP A 693 -1.90 -21.03 -4.90
C TRP A 693 -3.33 -21.32 -5.37
N THR A 694 -3.87 -22.44 -4.89
CA THR A 694 -5.24 -22.87 -5.12
C THR A 694 -5.91 -22.98 -3.76
N THR A 695 -7.06 -22.35 -3.56
CA THR A 695 -7.81 -22.37 -2.32
C THR A 695 -8.61 -23.65 -2.22
N THR A 696 -8.10 -24.61 -1.46
CA THR A 696 -8.75 -25.90 -1.20
C THR A 696 -8.48 -26.35 0.23
N ASN A 697 -9.24 -27.33 0.70
CA ASN A 697 -9.06 -27.90 2.04
C ASN A 697 -9.12 -26.84 3.15
N VAL A 698 -10.10 -25.93 3.06
CA VAL A 698 -10.44 -25.02 4.16
C VAL A 698 -11.50 -25.68 5.05
N THR A 699 -11.22 -25.79 6.35
CA THR A 699 -12.16 -26.28 7.36
C THR A 699 -12.59 -25.14 8.25
N VAL A 700 -13.90 -25.07 8.52
CA VAL A 700 -14.53 -23.98 9.27
C VAL A 700 -15.40 -24.58 10.37
N GLY A 701 -15.13 -24.29 11.64
CA GLY A 701 -15.97 -24.80 12.72
C GLY A 701 -15.99 -23.94 13.97
N ASN A 702 -17.11 -24.00 14.71
CA ASN A 702 -17.22 -23.38 16.02
C ASN A 702 -17.02 -21.85 16.05
N ASN A 703 -17.15 -21.17 14.92
CA ASN A 703 -16.97 -19.72 14.86
C ASN A 703 -18.29 -18.99 15.14
N ILE A 704 -18.21 -17.76 15.64
CA ILE A 704 -19.34 -16.82 15.68
C ILE A 704 -19.15 -15.80 14.57
N PHE A 705 -20.14 -15.70 13.67
CA PHE A 705 -20.10 -14.81 12.52
C PHE A 705 -21.22 -13.77 12.54
N THR A 706 -20.86 -12.53 12.18
CA THR A 706 -21.82 -11.55 11.63
C THR A 706 -21.28 -11.05 10.28
N GLY A 707 -22.16 -10.60 9.39
CA GLY A 707 -21.78 -9.90 8.16
C GLY A 707 -22.07 -8.40 8.23
N GLY A 708 -21.48 -7.64 7.31
CA GLY A 708 -21.76 -6.21 7.18
C GLY A 708 -23.11 -5.92 6.52
N THR A 709 -23.62 -4.70 6.64
CA THR A 709 -24.96 -4.33 6.16
C THR A 709 -25.03 -3.93 4.69
N GLY A 710 -23.91 -3.91 3.97
CA GLY A 710 -23.84 -3.57 2.56
C GLY A 710 -24.63 -4.53 1.65
N SER A 711 -25.06 -4.05 0.49
CA SER A 711 -25.86 -4.83 -0.46
C SER A 711 -25.15 -6.05 -1.05
N LYS A 712 -23.81 -6.08 -1.00
CA LYS A 712 -22.95 -7.20 -1.43
C LYS A 712 -22.32 -7.96 -0.27
N SER A 713 -22.73 -7.66 0.96
CA SER A 713 -22.19 -8.27 2.17
C SER A 713 -22.85 -9.60 2.47
N ALA A 714 -22.07 -10.55 2.98
CA ALA A 714 -22.54 -11.86 3.42
C ALA A 714 -21.94 -12.19 4.78
N ILE A 715 -22.53 -13.09 5.57
CA ILE A 715 -21.89 -13.56 6.81
C ILE A 715 -20.67 -14.41 6.45
N TYR A 716 -20.88 -15.38 5.56
CA TYR A 716 -19.88 -16.30 5.06
C TYR A 716 -19.86 -16.29 3.53
N LEU A 717 -18.70 -16.09 2.92
CA LEU A 717 -18.56 -15.98 1.48
C LEU A 717 -17.52 -16.97 0.99
N VAL A 718 -17.89 -17.81 0.02
CA VAL A 718 -16.97 -18.74 -0.65
C VAL A 718 -17.16 -18.59 -2.16
N GLU A 719 -16.17 -18.08 -2.88
CA GLU A 719 -16.30 -17.80 -4.31
C GLU A 719 -15.00 -17.98 -5.11
N SER A 720 -15.09 -18.57 -6.29
CA SER A 720 -14.00 -18.58 -7.28
C SER A 720 -14.27 -17.45 -8.28
N TRP A 721 -13.48 -16.39 -8.27
CA TRP A 721 -13.65 -15.26 -9.20
C TRP A 721 -13.35 -15.64 -10.65
N ASP A 722 -12.45 -16.62 -10.85
CA ASP A 722 -12.21 -17.25 -12.14
C ASP A 722 -13.23 -18.35 -12.49
N ARG A 723 -14.16 -18.67 -11.56
CA ARG A 723 -15.18 -19.73 -11.64
C ARG A 723 -14.58 -21.11 -11.90
N ALA A 724 -13.33 -21.33 -11.52
CA ALA A 724 -12.64 -22.61 -11.71
C ALA A 724 -13.02 -23.66 -10.67
N LEU A 725 -13.48 -23.25 -9.48
CA LEU A 725 -13.78 -24.14 -8.36
C LEU A 725 -15.20 -23.97 -7.85
N ASN A 726 -15.80 -25.10 -7.45
CA ASN A 726 -16.98 -25.12 -6.60
C ASN A 726 -16.60 -24.76 -5.16
N ALA A 727 -17.51 -24.13 -4.43
CA ALA A 727 -17.28 -23.78 -3.04
C ALA A 727 -17.01 -24.99 -2.15
N GLU A 728 -17.57 -26.17 -2.44
CA GLU A 728 -17.29 -27.43 -1.71
C GLU A 728 -15.85 -27.93 -1.88
N GLN A 729 -15.21 -27.59 -3.01
CA GLN A 729 -13.79 -27.93 -3.24
C GLN A 729 -12.88 -26.98 -2.45
N MET A 730 -13.32 -25.72 -2.27
CA MET A 730 -12.60 -24.69 -1.53
C MET A 730 -12.74 -24.90 -0.02
N ALA A 731 -13.98 -24.94 0.48
CA ALA A 731 -14.37 -25.18 1.85
C ALA A 731 -14.86 -26.62 2.02
N THR A 732 -13.94 -27.52 2.36
CA THR A 732 -14.20 -28.96 2.44
C THR A 732 -15.02 -29.35 3.68
N TYR A 733 -15.03 -28.50 4.71
CA TYR A 733 -15.83 -28.68 5.93
C TYR A 733 -16.32 -27.34 6.46
N SER A 734 -17.61 -27.26 6.80
CA SER A 734 -18.20 -26.16 7.57
C SER A 734 -19.32 -26.70 8.46
N ASN A 735 -19.17 -26.61 9.78
CA ASN A 735 -20.21 -27.00 10.75
C ASN A 735 -20.00 -26.46 12.17
N GLY A 736 -21.07 -26.41 12.97
CA GLY A 736 -21.07 -25.92 14.36
C GLY A 736 -20.78 -24.43 14.51
N ASN A 737 -21.05 -23.63 13.49
CA ASN A 737 -20.87 -22.19 13.52
C ASN A 737 -22.14 -21.47 13.98
N VAL A 738 -22.02 -20.22 14.40
CA VAL A 738 -23.14 -19.32 14.65
C VAL A 738 -23.23 -18.31 13.53
N PHE A 739 -24.30 -18.37 12.74
CA PHE A 739 -24.62 -17.37 11.72
C PHE A 739 -25.59 -16.37 12.33
N SER A 740 -25.12 -15.15 12.59
CA SER A 740 -25.95 -14.12 13.21
C SER A 740 -26.50 -13.12 12.20
N GLN A 741 -27.83 -13.03 12.11
CA GLN A 741 -28.55 -11.96 11.40
C GLN A 741 -29.41 -11.18 12.40
N LYS A 742 -29.50 -9.85 12.27
CA LYS A 742 -30.43 -9.05 13.08
C LYS A 742 -31.88 -9.42 12.75
N ALA A 743 -32.13 -9.60 11.47
CA ALA A 743 -33.34 -10.18 10.88
C ALA A 743 -32.92 -10.87 9.58
N VAL A 744 -33.70 -11.83 9.09
CA VAL A 744 -33.42 -12.47 7.81
C VAL A 744 -33.20 -11.41 6.72
N GLY A 745 -32.06 -11.46 6.04
CA GLY A 745 -31.66 -10.46 5.06
C GLY A 745 -31.05 -9.18 5.64
N THR A 746 -30.64 -9.18 6.92
CA THR A 746 -29.81 -8.14 7.56
C THR A 746 -28.74 -8.76 8.45
N PRO A 747 -27.49 -8.97 7.98
CA PRO A 747 -26.95 -8.63 6.66
C PRO A 747 -27.67 -9.34 5.50
N LYS A 748 -27.60 -8.75 4.29
CA LYS A 748 -28.42 -9.15 3.13
C LYS A 748 -28.33 -10.64 2.81
N LEU A 749 -27.13 -11.21 2.91
CA LEU A 749 -26.88 -12.61 2.60
C LEU A 749 -26.36 -13.33 3.85
N ALA A 750 -26.92 -14.51 4.12
CA ALA A 750 -26.29 -15.45 5.04
C ALA A 750 -25.02 -15.99 4.39
N THR A 751 -25.13 -16.47 3.15
CA THR A 751 -24.00 -17.09 2.45
C THR A 751 -23.95 -16.71 0.97
N VAL A 752 -22.74 -16.58 0.43
CA VAL A 752 -22.47 -16.64 -1.02
C VAL A 752 -21.69 -17.91 -1.29
N TRP A 753 -22.15 -18.71 -2.26
CA TRP A 753 -21.62 -20.05 -2.53
C TRP A 753 -21.28 -20.23 -4.01
N GLY A 754 -19.99 -20.35 -4.30
CA GLY A 754 -19.44 -20.41 -5.65
C GLY A 754 -19.74 -21.71 -6.38
N ASN A 755 -20.00 -21.59 -7.69
CA ASN A 755 -20.24 -22.69 -8.60
C ASN A 755 -19.19 -22.69 -9.70
N ALA A 756 -18.57 -23.83 -10.00
CA ALA A 756 -17.65 -23.96 -11.12
C ALA A 756 -18.39 -23.71 -12.45
N GLY A 757 -17.80 -22.93 -13.35
CA GLY A 757 -18.38 -22.58 -14.65
C GLY A 757 -19.58 -21.61 -14.60
N ALA A 758 -20.09 -21.25 -13.42
CA ALA A 758 -21.28 -20.41 -13.25
C ALA A 758 -21.07 -19.29 -12.22
N TYR A 759 -22.02 -18.36 -12.12
CA TYR A 759 -22.01 -17.37 -11.04
C TYR A 759 -22.36 -18.04 -9.69
N SER A 760 -21.89 -17.45 -8.59
CA SER A 760 -22.20 -17.91 -7.24
C SER A 760 -23.70 -17.81 -6.93
N THR A 761 -24.19 -18.76 -6.15
CA THR A 761 -25.54 -18.74 -5.58
C THR A 761 -25.54 -17.86 -4.32
N ASN A 762 -26.49 -16.92 -4.25
CA ASN A 762 -26.66 -16.03 -3.11
C ASN A 762 -27.80 -16.53 -2.21
N PHE A 763 -27.50 -16.87 -0.96
CA PHE A 763 -28.48 -17.32 0.01
C PHE A 763 -28.79 -16.20 1.01
N VAL A 764 -30.01 -15.66 0.95
CA VAL A 764 -30.50 -14.68 1.93
C VAL A 764 -30.72 -15.35 3.29
N LYS A 765 -31.30 -16.56 3.27
CA LYS A 765 -31.63 -17.35 4.45
C LYS A 765 -30.56 -18.42 4.70
N PHE A 766 -30.21 -18.60 5.97
CA PHE A 766 -29.34 -19.70 6.38
C PHE A 766 -29.93 -21.08 6.07
N SER A 767 -31.24 -21.27 6.25
CA SER A 767 -31.93 -22.55 5.96
C SER A 767 -31.76 -23.00 4.52
N ASP A 768 -31.86 -22.06 3.57
CA ASP A 768 -31.81 -22.36 2.14
C ASP A 768 -30.38 -22.77 1.74
N TYR A 769 -29.38 -22.13 2.34
CA TYR A 769 -27.97 -22.53 2.22
C TYR A 769 -27.74 -23.96 2.72
N VAL A 770 -28.22 -24.29 3.93
CA VAL A 770 -28.07 -25.63 4.51
C VAL A 770 -28.78 -26.68 3.65
N ALA A 771 -30.00 -26.40 3.19
CA ALA A 771 -30.77 -27.31 2.35
C ALA A 771 -30.10 -27.56 0.99
N ALA A 772 -29.59 -26.50 0.34
CA ALA A 772 -28.98 -26.60 -0.98
C ALA A 772 -27.60 -27.27 -0.97
N THR A 773 -26.80 -27.07 0.09
CA THR A 773 -25.39 -27.49 0.11
C THR A 773 -25.12 -28.67 1.05
N GLY A 774 -26.02 -28.95 2.00
CA GLY A 774 -25.80 -29.91 3.07
C GLY A 774 -24.71 -29.51 4.08
N ARG A 775 -24.16 -28.29 3.98
CA ARG A 775 -23.17 -27.74 4.92
C ARG A 775 -23.85 -27.14 6.14
N ASP A 776 -23.11 -27.01 7.24
CA ASP A 776 -23.57 -26.32 8.45
C ASP A 776 -24.86 -26.89 9.07
N ARG A 777 -25.14 -28.19 8.90
CA ARG A 777 -26.36 -28.85 9.40
C ARG A 777 -26.56 -28.75 10.93
N ASN A 778 -25.47 -28.71 11.69
CA ASN A 778 -25.48 -28.56 13.14
C ASN A 778 -25.08 -27.15 13.59
N SER A 779 -25.01 -26.19 12.65
CA SER A 779 -24.75 -24.79 12.94
C SER A 779 -26.04 -24.08 13.37
N TYR A 780 -25.89 -22.98 14.10
CA TYR A 780 -27.00 -22.23 14.67
C TYR A 780 -27.23 -20.92 13.92
N HIS A 781 -28.46 -20.70 13.49
CA HIS A 781 -28.91 -19.41 12.98
C HIS A 781 -29.43 -18.55 14.12
N HIS A 782 -28.65 -17.56 14.52
CA HIS A 782 -29.02 -16.61 15.56
C HIS A 782 -29.72 -15.40 14.95
N LEU A 783 -30.98 -15.17 15.33
CA LEU A 783 -31.77 -14.02 14.91
C LEU A 783 -31.94 -13.02 16.06
N GLY A 784 -31.68 -11.74 15.79
CA GLY A 784 -32.00 -10.64 16.71
C GLY A 784 -30.78 -9.90 17.25
N ALA A 785 -30.65 -9.82 18.58
CA ALA A 785 -29.60 -9.06 19.24
C ALA A 785 -28.19 -9.60 18.93
N SER A 786 -27.15 -8.82 19.25
CA SER A 786 -25.75 -9.23 19.05
C SER A 786 -25.48 -10.62 19.67
N PRO A 787 -24.74 -11.51 18.97
CA PRO A 787 -24.37 -12.82 19.51
C PRO A 787 -23.27 -12.72 20.58
N VAL A 788 -22.73 -11.52 20.80
CA VAL A 788 -21.64 -11.25 21.74
C VAL A 788 -21.88 -9.99 22.57
N ASN A 789 -21.26 -9.92 23.75
CA ASN A 789 -21.24 -8.75 24.62
C ASN A 789 -20.19 -7.70 24.16
N GLY A 790 -20.06 -6.60 24.90
CA GLY A 790 -19.09 -5.52 24.60
C GLY A 790 -17.61 -5.93 24.69
N SER A 791 -17.30 -7.09 25.26
CA SER A 791 -15.95 -7.68 25.30
C SER A 791 -15.73 -8.75 24.21
N TYR A 792 -16.69 -8.89 23.28
CA TYR A 792 -16.71 -9.89 22.22
C TYR A 792 -16.80 -11.35 22.71
N GLN A 793 -17.24 -11.58 23.94
CA GLN A 793 -17.57 -12.91 24.44
C GLN A 793 -18.98 -13.30 24.00
N ALA A 794 -19.19 -14.59 23.71
CA ALA A 794 -20.52 -15.14 23.45
C ALA A 794 -21.50 -14.78 24.57
N VAL A 795 -22.69 -14.27 24.22
CA VAL A 795 -23.75 -14.06 25.22
C VAL A 795 -24.33 -15.41 25.67
N ALA A 796 -25.05 -15.44 26.79
CA ALA A 796 -25.64 -16.66 27.35
C ALA A 796 -26.47 -17.47 26.32
N ALA A 797 -27.22 -16.78 25.46
CA ALA A 797 -27.99 -17.42 24.40
C ALA A 797 -27.12 -18.18 23.37
N ILE A 798 -25.85 -17.81 23.22
CA ILE A 798 -24.90 -18.52 22.35
C ILE A 798 -24.12 -19.56 23.15
N SER A 799 -23.53 -19.19 24.29
CA SER A 799 -22.69 -20.09 25.08
C SER A 799 -23.45 -21.30 25.63
N SER A 800 -24.75 -21.19 25.90
CA SER A 800 -25.58 -22.33 26.33
C SER A 800 -25.72 -23.41 25.25
N ARG A 801 -25.26 -23.17 24.02
CA ARG A 801 -25.33 -24.09 22.87
C ARG A 801 -23.98 -24.73 22.55
N ASP A 802 -22.95 -24.51 23.37
CA ASP A 802 -21.61 -25.07 23.16
C ASP A 802 -21.64 -26.58 22.90
N THR A 803 -22.40 -27.34 23.69
CA THR A 803 -22.48 -28.81 23.56
C THR A 803 -23.40 -29.30 22.45
N THR A 804 -24.45 -28.54 22.10
CA THR A 804 -25.46 -28.94 21.11
C THR A 804 -25.10 -28.53 19.68
N VAL A 805 -24.42 -27.39 19.51
CA VAL A 805 -24.03 -26.81 18.22
C VAL A 805 -22.54 -27.01 17.97
N GLY A 806 -21.71 -26.71 18.97
CA GLY A 806 -20.26 -26.79 18.85
C GLY A 806 -19.81 -28.20 18.50
N GLN A 807 -18.92 -28.32 17.52
CA GLN A 807 -18.31 -29.57 17.08
C GLN A 807 -17.04 -29.87 17.91
N PRO A 808 -16.64 -31.15 18.02
CA PRO A 808 -15.40 -31.52 18.70
C PRO A 808 -14.20 -30.80 18.09
N LEU A 809 -13.45 -30.03 18.89
CA LEU A 809 -12.26 -29.33 18.42
C LEU A 809 -11.19 -30.32 17.91
N PRO A 810 -10.72 -30.21 16.66
CA PRO A 810 -9.71 -31.12 16.13
C PRO A 810 -8.42 -31.06 16.93
N ALA A 811 -7.78 -32.21 17.19
CA ALA A 811 -6.59 -32.30 18.02
C ALA A 811 -5.45 -31.36 17.57
N ALA A 812 -5.22 -31.26 16.26
CA ALA A 812 -4.20 -30.38 15.69
C ALA A 812 -4.47 -28.88 15.99
N VAL A 813 -5.75 -28.48 16.02
CA VAL A 813 -6.14 -27.11 16.38
C VAL A 813 -6.06 -26.93 17.90
N ALA A 814 -6.58 -27.89 18.67
CA ALA A 814 -6.62 -27.87 20.13
C ALA A 814 -5.24 -27.64 20.76
N THR A 815 -4.22 -28.35 20.27
CA THR A 815 -2.82 -28.16 20.69
C THR A 815 -2.33 -26.73 20.47
N LYS A 816 -2.71 -26.08 19.36
CA LYS A 816 -2.24 -24.72 19.02
C LYS A 816 -2.90 -23.63 19.85
N VAL A 817 -4.11 -23.88 20.37
CA VAL A 817 -4.85 -22.93 21.22
C VAL A 817 -4.76 -23.27 22.72
N GLY A 818 -4.06 -24.35 23.09
CA GLY A 818 -3.92 -24.78 24.49
C GLY A 818 -5.22 -25.32 25.09
N ARG A 819 -5.99 -26.08 24.31
CA ARG A 819 -7.25 -26.70 24.73
C ARG A 819 -7.19 -28.22 24.55
N ALA A 820 -8.08 -28.94 25.24
CA ALA A 820 -8.21 -30.39 25.05
C ALA A 820 -8.86 -30.70 23.69
N ALA A 821 -8.37 -31.74 23.01
CA ALA A 821 -9.03 -32.24 21.81
C ALA A 821 -10.48 -32.66 22.13
N GLY A 822 -11.41 -32.38 21.22
CA GLY A 822 -12.83 -32.68 21.41
C GLY A 822 -13.60 -31.66 22.26
N THR A 823 -12.94 -30.66 22.84
CA THR A 823 -13.63 -29.53 23.50
C THR A 823 -14.66 -28.93 22.55
N ARG A 824 -15.88 -28.71 23.03
CA ARG A 824 -16.95 -28.02 22.30
C ARG A 824 -17.14 -26.64 22.90
N HIS A 825 -16.99 -25.61 22.08
CA HIS A 825 -17.11 -24.20 22.47
C HIS A 825 -17.44 -23.38 21.23
N LEU A 826 -18.22 -22.31 21.34
CA LEU A 826 -18.55 -21.40 20.25
C LEU A 826 -17.82 -20.06 20.41
N GLY A 827 -17.12 -19.64 19.35
CA GLY A 827 -16.37 -18.40 19.33
C GLY A 827 -15.01 -18.48 20.04
N ALA A 828 -14.41 -17.31 20.24
CA ALA A 828 -13.11 -17.16 20.88
C ALA A 828 -13.18 -17.36 22.39
N TRP A 829 -12.20 -18.09 22.94
CA TRP A 829 -12.05 -18.28 24.38
C TRP A 829 -11.52 -17.00 25.04
N ARG A 830 -12.37 -16.28 25.78
CA ARG A 830 -12.02 -15.03 26.47
C ARG A 830 -12.41 -15.00 27.92
#